data_AF-W7SX99-F1
#
_entry.id   AF-W7SX99-F1
#
_cell.length_a   1.000
_cell.length_b   1.000
_cell.length_c   1.000
_cell.angle_alpha   90.00
_cell.angle_beta   90.00
_cell.angle_gamma   90.00
#
_symmetry.space_group_name_H-M   'P 1'
#
loop_
_entity.id
_entity.type
_entity.pdbx_description
1 polymer ?
#
loop_
_entity_poly.entity_id
_entity_poly.type
_entity_poly.pdbx_seq_one_letter_code
_entity_poly.pdbx_strand_id
1 'polypeptide(L)'
;MRKRALTTALAVLLAIGGVAAVGSPATAAADNTPTAKPLLGWSSWSFIRKNPTAAIIEAQAKAMKDSGLTKLGYQYVNIDDFWYQCPGAQGPNVDQNGRWVIDSTKFPAQGSKSGIQVTADYVHSLGLKFGLYMTPGISKQAVEQNSAIEGTPYHARDIATSYNEANYNCGGMVGIDYTKPGAQAFIDGWAKQFASWGVDYLKLDGVGTQDIQDVQAWSTALVNTGRKIHLELSNSLDINNAKAWQDLADGWRTGGDVECYCGANDSSFPLTSWASVASRFDQVAAWAGNGGPKGFNDYDSLEIGNGDNDGLTPDERRTQASLWSLAASPLILGTDLTHLDAGDLSLLRNADVLAVDQDGIDAKRISGDADTQVFAKKETNGDVIVGLFNTAGAPRAVSTTAAALGLARAVDYSLQDLWTGAKSESTGTISTDMPAHGVALYRVRALHHADLLAKPNTSVSLTWDAVGADPLKRTGVLEFVDNGSTPVRGVSLALTASSGATVTPASVPSRSVVWPGEKIRIPFTVTIAASDALFTTASVNASADFRYLIGGSGKLAAADSTTVSHPVTGPYKTFASTTAQFSQLGDRLGIQAQGADLWGSTNEYGAMYLPGKEHDGSTTVVRIDSQANSNVWAKAGIMVRNDISNANAGAGHVILAETPGNGFLLDWDSDGDGLLDQQASVAAAVYPAWLKLARSGNTFSGYYSTDGVTWNLVGTGAVPSAAATQDVGVYAISHAPRTTAEVDFSGFSTN
;
A
#
# COMPACT_ATOMS: atom_id res chain seq x y z
N MET A 1 -20.77 -79.00 -41.55
CA MET A 1 -21.88 -78.95 -40.58
C MET A 1 -21.98 -77.53 -40.02
N ARG A 2 -23.20 -76.95 -40.01
CA ARG A 2 -23.64 -75.64 -39.46
C ARG A 2 -23.04 -74.38 -40.14
N LYS A 3 -23.74 -73.81 -41.14
CA LYS A 3 -24.76 -72.70 -41.10
C LYS A 3 -24.09 -71.34 -40.82
N ARG A 4 -23.90 -70.45 -41.84
CA ARG A 4 -24.85 -69.40 -42.35
C ARG A 4 -25.28 -68.43 -41.22
N ALA A 5 -25.26 -67.10 -41.34
CA ALA A 5 -25.46 -66.19 -42.49
C ALA A 5 -24.99 -64.75 -42.10
N LEU A 6 -24.43 -63.95 -43.03
CA LEU A 6 -25.01 -62.76 -43.73
C LEU A 6 -25.17 -61.50 -42.83
N THR A 7 -24.90 -60.25 -43.23
CA THR A 7 -24.82 -59.53 -44.54
C THR A 7 -24.34 -58.08 -44.23
N THR A 8 -23.37 -57.46 -44.94
CA THR A 8 -23.51 -56.47 -46.08
C THR A 8 -24.32 -55.20 -45.74
N ALA A 9 -24.03 -53.95 -46.13
CA ALA A 9 -23.41 -53.34 -47.34
C ALA A 9 -23.11 -51.83 -47.05
N LEU A 10 -22.03 -51.20 -47.55
CA LEU A 10 -21.83 -50.48 -48.84
C LEU A 10 -22.32 -49.01 -48.89
N ALA A 11 -21.42 -48.05 -49.18
CA ALA A 11 -21.63 -46.83 -50.00
C ALA A 11 -20.28 -46.06 -50.13
N VAL A 12 -19.56 -46.16 -51.26
CA VAL A 12 -19.61 -45.31 -52.47
C VAL A 12 -19.06 -43.89 -52.25
N LEU A 13 -17.86 -43.65 -52.79
CA LEU A 13 -17.24 -42.34 -53.02
C LEU A 13 -18.06 -41.54 -54.04
N LEU A 14 -18.34 -40.27 -53.71
CA LEU A 14 -18.57 -39.22 -54.71
C LEU A 14 -17.61 -38.06 -54.45
N ALA A 15 -16.83 -37.73 -55.48
CA ALA A 15 -16.01 -36.54 -55.55
C ALA A 15 -16.89 -35.32 -55.89
N ILE A 16 -16.77 -34.26 -55.10
CA ILE A 16 -17.25 -32.92 -55.45
C ILE A 16 -16.08 -31.96 -55.23
N GLY A 17 -15.65 -31.30 -56.31
CA GLY A 17 -14.66 -30.23 -56.28
C GLY A 17 -15.19 -29.02 -55.53
N GLY A 18 -14.41 -28.53 -54.57
CA GLY A 18 -14.67 -27.29 -53.84
C GLY A 18 -13.49 -26.34 -54.04
N VAL A 19 -13.82 -25.15 -54.54
CA VAL A 19 -12.95 -24.00 -54.79
C VAL A 19 -12.15 -23.66 -53.52
N ALA A 20 -10.82 -23.61 -53.62
CA ALA A 20 -9.96 -23.13 -52.55
C ALA A 20 -10.09 -21.60 -52.43
N ALA A 21 -10.86 -21.15 -51.43
CA ALA A 21 -10.77 -19.78 -50.95
C ALA A 21 -9.41 -19.61 -50.25
N VAL A 22 -8.61 -18.67 -50.77
CA VAL A 22 -7.35 -18.25 -50.14
C VAL A 22 -7.72 -17.51 -48.86
N GLY A 23 -7.64 -18.20 -47.72
CA GLY A 23 -7.83 -17.59 -46.41
C GLY A 23 -6.70 -16.60 -46.12
N SER A 24 -7.06 -15.42 -45.62
CA SER A 24 -6.14 -14.44 -45.05
C SER A 24 -5.19 -15.10 -44.04
N PRO A 25 -3.91 -14.71 -43.96
CA PRO A 25 -3.02 -15.25 -42.96
C PRO A 25 -3.57 -14.89 -41.57
N ALA A 26 -3.87 -15.93 -40.79
CA ALA A 26 -4.18 -15.78 -39.37
C ALA A 26 -3.03 -15.04 -38.70
N THR A 27 -3.35 -13.97 -37.99
CA THR A 27 -2.48 -13.29 -37.05
C THR A 27 -1.86 -14.33 -36.12
N ALA A 28 -0.53 -14.44 -36.16
CA ALA A 28 0.20 -15.25 -35.21
C ALA A 28 0.06 -14.59 -33.83
N ALA A 29 -0.86 -15.10 -33.01
CA ALA A 29 -0.84 -14.85 -31.58
C ALA A 29 0.50 -15.34 -31.02
N ALA A 30 1.09 -14.55 -30.12
CA ALA A 30 2.34 -14.87 -29.45
C ALA A 30 2.30 -16.29 -28.85
N ASP A 31 3.43 -17.00 -28.98
CA ASP A 31 3.65 -18.36 -28.49
C ASP A 31 3.19 -18.52 -27.02
N ASN A 32 2.23 -19.40 -26.76
CA ASN A 32 1.63 -19.64 -25.44
C ASN A 32 2.49 -20.55 -24.54
N THR A 33 3.79 -20.24 -24.39
CA THR A 33 4.62 -20.82 -23.31
C THR A 33 4.93 -19.72 -22.29
N PRO A 34 4.21 -19.61 -21.17
CA PRO A 34 4.41 -18.54 -20.20
C PRO A 34 5.78 -18.67 -19.53
N THR A 35 6.72 -17.80 -19.93
CA THR A 35 8.12 -17.73 -19.45
C THR A 35 8.54 -16.32 -19.04
N ALA A 36 7.64 -15.34 -19.07
CA ALA A 36 7.95 -13.99 -18.56
C ALA A 36 8.08 -14.05 -17.04
N LYS A 37 9.15 -13.45 -16.53
CA LYS A 37 9.39 -13.25 -15.09
C LYS A 37 9.16 -11.77 -14.76
N PRO A 38 8.79 -11.43 -13.52
CA PRO A 38 8.77 -10.05 -13.08
C PRO A 38 10.13 -9.39 -13.33
N LEU A 39 10.10 -8.12 -13.70
CA LEU A 39 11.28 -7.36 -14.03
C LEU A 39 12.10 -7.06 -12.77
N LEU A 40 13.43 -7.15 -12.86
CA LEU A 40 14.36 -6.74 -11.80
C LEU A 40 15.19 -5.56 -12.31
N GLY A 41 15.15 -4.42 -11.61
CA GLY A 41 15.76 -3.19 -12.10
C GLY A 41 15.87 -2.09 -11.07
N TRP A 42 16.00 -0.87 -11.56
CA TRP A 42 16.10 0.37 -10.80
C TRP A 42 15.46 1.51 -11.58
N SER A 43 14.82 2.44 -10.88
CA SER A 43 14.28 3.69 -11.44
C SER A 43 14.82 4.90 -10.69
N SER A 44 15.03 6.01 -11.40
CA SER A 44 15.60 7.23 -10.82
C SER A 44 14.63 8.04 -9.95
N TRP A 45 13.34 7.70 -9.92
CA TRP A 45 12.32 8.57 -9.31
C TRP A 45 12.53 8.80 -7.81
N SER A 46 12.55 7.74 -7.01
CA SER A 46 12.47 7.85 -5.55
C SER A 46 13.61 8.69 -4.97
N PHE A 47 14.86 8.36 -5.33
CA PHE A 47 16.04 9.07 -4.84
C PHE A 47 16.41 10.34 -5.63
N ILE A 48 16.51 10.28 -6.97
CA ILE A 48 17.07 11.38 -7.79
C ILE A 48 16.01 12.44 -8.13
N ARG A 49 14.75 12.01 -8.29
CA ARG A 49 13.60 12.86 -8.62
C ARG A 49 13.87 13.75 -9.84
N LYS A 50 13.79 15.07 -9.67
CA LYS A 50 13.77 16.08 -10.73
C LYS A 50 15.14 16.35 -11.39
N ASN A 51 16.21 15.73 -10.89
CA ASN A 51 17.59 16.07 -11.24
C ASN A 51 18.42 14.93 -11.88
N PRO A 52 17.87 14.10 -12.79
CA PRO A 52 18.70 13.09 -13.45
C PRO A 52 19.69 13.75 -14.41
N THR A 53 20.89 13.17 -14.52
CA THR A 53 21.91 13.52 -15.53
C THR A 53 22.56 12.25 -16.03
N ALA A 54 23.16 12.28 -17.23
CA ALA A 54 23.88 11.13 -17.77
C ALA A 54 24.89 10.57 -16.75
N ALA A 55 25.71 11.43 -16.13
CA ALA A 55 26.70 11.03 -15.15
C ALA A 55 26.10 10.33 -13.91
N ILE A 56 24.95 10.81 -13.41
CA ILE A 56 24.27 10.16 -12.28
C ILE A 56 23.75 8.78 -12.70
N ILE A 57 23.06 8.69 -13.85
CA ILE A 57 22.49 7.41 -14.33
C ILE A 57 23.59 6.38 -14.62
N GLU A 58 24.69 6.80 -15.23
CA GLU A 58 25.86 5.95 -15.47
C GLU A 58 26.47 5.44 -14.15
N ALA A 59 26.53 6.28 -13.11
CA ALA A 59 27.01 5.88 -11.79
C ALA A 59 26.10 4.82 -11.15
N GLN A 60 24.78 4.98 -11.24
CA GLN A 60 23.79 4.01 -10.73
C GLN A 60 23.90 2.67 -11.48
N ALA A 61 23.99 2.71 -12.81
CA ALA A 61 24.19 1.53 -13.64
C ALA A 61 25.49 0.80 -13.28
N LYS A 62 26.58 1.53 -13.09
CA LYS A 62 27.86 0.97 -12.66
C LYS A 62 27.74 0.32 -11.27
N ALA A 63 27.06 0.98 -10.32
CA ALA A 63 26.86 0.45 -8.98
C ALA A 63 26.02 -0.85 -8.98
N MET A 64 24.97 -0.94 -9.82
CA MET A 64 24.21 -2.18 -10.01
C MET A 64 25.10 -3.34 -10.49
N LYS A 65 26.02 -3.07 -11.43
CA LYS A 65 26.98 -4.07 -11.92
C LYS A 65 28.01 -4.46 -10.86
N ASP A 66 28.65 -3.49 -10.22
CA ASP A 66 29.73 -3.71 -9.26
C ASP A 66 29.23 -4.40 -7.98
N SER A 67 27.99 -4.12 -7.57
CA SER A 67 27.29 -4.82 -6.50
C SER A 67 26.86 -6.24 -6.89
N GLY A 68 27.14 -6.72 -8.10
CA GLY A 68 26.82 -8.10 -8.50
C GLY A 68 25.33 -8.43 -8.56
N LEU A 69 24.43 -7.45 -8.39
CA LEU A 69 22.98 -7.62 -8.55
C LEU A 69 22.65 -8.12 -9.97
N THR A 70 23.45 -7.73 -10.96
CA THR A 70 23.34 -8.23 -12.34
C THR A 70 23.46 -9.74 -12.47
N LYS A 71 24.20 -10.42 -11.58
CA LYS A 71 24.31 -11.88 -11.57
C LYS A 71 23.02 -12.56 -11.10
N LEU A 72 22.14 -11.82 -10.44
CA LEU A 72 20.86 -12.28 -9.90
C LEU A 72 19.67 -11.89 -10.78
N GLY A 73 19.91 -11.11 -11.84
CA GLY A 73 18.89 -10.75 -12.83
C GLY A 73 18.48 -9.29 -12.84
N TYR A 74 18.93 -8.48 -11.87
CA TYR A 74 18.75 -7.02 -11.90
C TYR A 74 19.45 -6.45 -13.11
N GLN A 75 18.69 -5.96 -14.08
CA GLN A 75 19.24 -5.63 -15.40
C GLN A 75 18.68 -4.34 -15.99
N TYR A 76 17.58 -3.79 -15.48
CA TYR A 76 16.98 -2.58 -16.05
C TYR A 76 17.40 -1.34 -15.27
N VAL A 77 17.85 -0.32 -15.99
CA VAL A 77 18.17 1.02 -15.46
C VAL A 77 17.24 2.01 -16.17
N ASN A 78 16.20 2.43 -15.47
CA ASN A 78 15.22 3.37 -15.98
C ASN A 78 15.56 4.80 -15.59
N ILE A 79 15.63 5.70 -16.58
CA ILE A 79 15.54 7.13 -16.32
C ILE A 79 14.05 7.48 -16.26
N ASP A 80 13.60 7.87 -15.07
CA ASP A 80 12.26 8.37 -14.86
C ASP A 80 12.12 9.81 -15.43
N ASP A 81 11.16 10.59 -14.97
CA ASP A 81 10.90 11.94 -15.48
C ASP A 81 12.15 12.88 -15.48
N PHE A 82 12.07 13.99 -16.22
CA PHE A 82 13.07 15.08 -16.31
C PHE A 82 14.35 14.81 -17.13
N TRP A 83 14.31 13.88 -18.09
CA TRP A 83 15.38 13.70 -19.09
C TRP A 83 15.35 14.71 -20.25
N TYR A 84 14.26 15.46 -20.36
CA TYR A 84 13.94 16.39 -21.44
C TYR A 84 13.78 17.84 -20.92
N GLN A 85 13.64 18.80 -21.83
CA GLN A 85 13.41 20.20 -21.49
C GLN A 85 11.98 20.43 -21.00
N CYS A 86 11.84 20.68 -19.69
CA CYS A 86 10.57 20.81 -18.98
C CYS A 86 10.39 22.25 -18.44
N PRO A 87 9.93 23.21 -19.27
CA PRO A 87 9.95 24.63 -18.94
C PRO A 87 8.77 25.12 -18.08
N GLY A 88 7.79 24.25 -17.76
CA GLY A 88 6.63 24.60 -16.94
C GLY A 88 5.30 24.13 -17.53
N ALA A 89 4.19 24.75 -17.07
CA ALA A 89 2.81 24.34 -17.33
C ALA A 89 2.37 24.30 -18.81
N GLN A 90 3.15 24.93 -19.71
CA GLN A 90 2.99 24.85 -21.15
C GLN A 90 3.39 23.48 -21.74
N GLY A 91 4.03 22.63 -20.94
CA GLY A 91 4.47 21.29 -21.31
C GLY A 91 5.87 21.25 -21.92
N PRO A 92 6.35 20.05 -22.29
CA PRO A 92 7.69 19.82 -22.81
C PRO A 92 7.97 20.65 -24.07
N ASN A 93 9.19 21.19 -24.20
CA ASN A 93 9.66 21.73 -25.49
C ASN A 93 9.73 20.60 -26.52
N VAL A 94 9.42 20.92 -27.77
CA VAL A 94 9.36 19.92 -28.85
C VAL A 94 10.26 20.24 -30.05
N ASP A 95 10.68 19.20 -30.75
CA ASP A 95 11.37 19.27 -32.04
C ASP A 95 10.39 19.61 -33.18
N GLN A 96 10.92 19.75 -34.40
CA GLN A 96 10.09 20.05 -35.58
C GLN A 96 9.01 18.99 -35.89
N ASN A 97 9.13 17.79 -35.29
CA ASN A 97 8.20 16.68 -35.45
C ASN A 97 7.26 16.52 -34.23
N GLY A 98 7.28 17.47 -33.29
CA GLY A 98 6.42 17.46 -32.10
C GLY A 98 6.88 16.53 -30.98
N ARG A 99 8.12 16.00 -31.04
CA ARG A 99 8.70 15.11 -30.01
C ARG A 99 9.52 15.89 -29.00
N TRP A 100 9.60 15.45 -27.75
CA TRP A 100 10.26 16.20 -26.68
C TRP A 100 11.76 16.38 -26.95
N VAL A 101 12.25 17.59 -26.67
CA VAL A 101 13.66 17.92 -26.81
C VAL A 101 14.43 17.44 -25.58
N ILE A 102 15.48 16.65 -25.79
CA ILE A 102 16.42 16.23 -24.74
C ILE A 102 17.03 17.46 -24.07
N ASP A 103 17.14 17.45 -22.74
CA ASP A 103 17.94 18.45 -22.03
C ASP A 103 19.43 18.17 -22.23
N SER A 104 20.04 18.83 -23.21
CA SER A 104 21.44 18.64 -23.57
C SER A 104 22.43 19.09 -22.49
N THR A 105 21.99 19.85 -21.49
CA THR A 105 22.82 20.20 -20.34
C THR A 105 22.96 19.05 -19.35
N LYS A 106 21.90 18.24 -19.21
CA LYS A 106 21.86 17.03 -18.38
C LYS A 106 22.36 15.79 -19.14
N PHE A 107 22.07 15.72 -20.43
CA PHE A 107 22.37 14.60 -21.32
C PHE A 107 23.09 15.10 -22.59
N PRO A 108 24.41 15.34 -22.51
CA PRO A 108 25.17 15.87 -23.64
C PRO A 108 25.30 14.86 -24.78
N ALA A 109 25.10 15.33 -26.02
CA ALA A 109 25.27 14.53 -27.22
C ALA A 109 26.76 14.27 -27.53
N GLN A 110 27.04 13.17 -28.24
CA GLN A 110 28.38 12.84 -28.71
C GLN A 110 28.38 12.48 -30.20
N GLY A 111 28.97 13.36 -31.02
CA GLY A 111 28.94 13.21 -32.48
C GLY A 111 27.51 13.22 -33.00
N SER A 112 27.11 12.16 -33.71
CA SER A 112 25.74 11.99 -34.21
C SER A 112 24.77 11.35 -33.22
N LYS A 113 25.24 10.89 -32.06
CA LYS A 113 24.41 10.23 -31.04
C LYS A 113 23.80 11.27 -30.11
N SER A 114 22.51 11.14 -29.84
CA SER A 114 21.84 11.95 -28.82
C SER A 114 22.40 11.63 -27.42
N GLY A 115 22.28 12.53 -26.46
CA GLY A 115 22.79 12.26 -25.10
C GLY A 115 22.11 11.09 -24.40
N ILE A 116 20.83 10.85 -24.73
CA ILE A 116 20.10 9.66 -24.28
C ILE A 116 20.70 8.39 -24.89
N GLN A 117 20.99 8.39 -26.20
CA GLN A 117 21.65 7.25 -26.85
C GLN A 117 23.05 6.99 -26.28
N VAL A 118 23.82 8.04 -25.98
CA VAL A 118 25.13 7.91 -25.33
C VAL A 118 25.01 7.22 -23.97
N THR A 119 24.02 7.64 -23.17
CA THR A 119 23.75 7.04 -21.85
C THR A 119 23.30 5.58 -21.99
N ALA A 120 22.40 5.30 -22.95
CA ALA A 120 21.93 3.94 -23.24
C ALA A 120 23.07 3.01 -23.66
N ASP A 121 23.95 3.47 -24.57
CA ASP A 121 25.13 2.72 -25.00
C ASP A 121 26.06 2.39 -23.83
N TYR A 122 26.24 3.33 -22.88
CA TYR A 122 27.02 3.07 -21.67
C TYR A 122 26.36 1.97 -20.82
N VAL A 123 25.06 2.08 -20.56
CA VAL A 123 24.30 1.07 -19.80
C VAL A 123 24.39 -0.30 -20.47
N HIS A 124 24.24 -0.39 -21.79
CA HIS A 124 24.40 -1.64 -22.54
C HIS A 124 25.84 -2.19 -22.48
N SER A 125 26.86 -1.33 -22.46
CA SER A 125 28.26 -1.76 -22.32
C SER A 125 28.53 -2.47 -20.98
N LEU A 126 27.68 -2.22 -19.98
CA LEU A 126 27.72 -2.89 -18.69
C LEU A 126 27.01 -4.25 -18.69
N GLY A 127 26.28 -4.60 -19.76
CA GLY A 127 25.42 -5.77 -19.86
C GLY A 127 24.01 -5.55 -19.29
N LEU A 128 23.63 -4.30 -19.07
CA LEU A 128 22.32 -3.88 -18.56
C LEU A 128 21.40 -3.48 -19.72
N LYS A 129 20.15 -3.14 -19.39
CA LYS A 129 19.08 -2.67 -20.26
C LYS A 129 18.68 -1.26 -19.85
N PHE A 130 18.34 -0.43 -20.83
CA PHE A 130 18.08 0.99 -20.63
C PHE A 130 16.58 1.32 -20.73
N GLY A 131 16.06 2.11 -19.79
CA GLY A 131 14.65 2.51 -19.74
C GLY A 131 14.44 4.03 -19.81
N LEU A 132 13.27 4.45 -20.32
CA LEU A 132 12.83 5.84 -20.35
C LEU A 132 11.39 6.03 -19.89
N TYR A 133 11.10 7.25 -19.47
CA TYR A 133 9.78 7.77 -19.11
C TYR A 133 9.10 8.55 -20.24
N MET A 134 7.79 8.35 -20.40
CA MET A 134 6.88 9.14 -21.24
C MET A 134 5.52 9.28 -20.57
N THR A 135 4.64 10.13 -21.14
CA THR A 135 3.23 10.26 -20.74
C THR A 135 2.30 10.17 -21.95
N PRO A 136 1.01 9.81 -21.77
CA PRO A 136 0.00 9.90 -22.82
C PRO A 136 -0.13 11.29 -23.44
N GLY A 137 -0.67 11.30 -24.66
CA GLY A 137 -1.04 12.52 -25.37
C GLY A 137 0.11 13.21 -26.10
N ILE A 138 -0.14 14.47 -26.46
CA ILE A 138 0.76 15.33 -27.23
C ILE A 138 0.98 16.67 -26.51
N SER A 139 2.19 17.21 -26.58
CA SER A 139 2.55 18.49 -25.94
C SER A 139 1.73 19.64 -26.52
N LYS A 140 1.20 20.51 -25.66
CA LYS A 140 0.55 21.77 -26.06
C LYS A 140 1.48 22.64 -26.90
N GLN A 141 2.80 22.55 -26.68
CA GLN A 141 3.76 23.25 -27.53
C GLN A 141 3.80 22.70 -28.96
N ALA A 142 3.68 21.38 -29.16
CA ALA A 142 3.57 20.82 -30.50
C ALA A 142 2.30 21.29 -31.20
N VAL A 143 1.18 21.36 -30.47
CA VAL A 143 -0.10 21.87 -30.98
C VAL A 143 0.00 23.36 -31.32
N GLU A 144 0.61 24.16 -30.45
CA GLU A 144 0.79 25.60 -30.66
C GLU A 144 1.68 25.89 -31.86
N GLN A 145 2.83 25.21 -31.96
CA GLN A 145 3.76 25.31 -33.09
C GLN A 145 3.20 24.66 -34.36
N ASN A 146 2.14 23.85 -34.23
CA ASN A 146 1.60 22.99 -35.27
C ASN A 146 2.70 22.13 -35.92
N SER A 147 3.53 21.50 -35.09
CA SER A 147 4.66 20.70 -35.56
C SER A 147 4.20 19.60 -36.53
N ALA A 148 5.05 19.28 -37.51
CA ALA A 148 4.75 18.25 -38.50
C ALA A 148 4.74 16.86 -37.85
N ILE A 149 3.98 15.92 -38.41
CA ILE A 149 4.07 14.50 -38.02
C ILE A 149 4.95 13.79 -39.05
N GLU A 150 6.10 13.29 -38.58
CA GLU A 150 7.14 12.71 -39.42
C GLU A 150 6.59 11.68 -40.42
N GLY A 151 6.92 11.84 -41.70
CA GLY A 151 6.52 10.91 -42.76
C GLY A 151 5.07 11.05 -43.23
N THR A 152 4.35 12.09 -42.81
CA THR A 152 2.95 12.32 -43.18
C THR A 152 2.69 13.77 -43.62
N PRO A 153 1.54 14.08 -44.26
CA PRO A 153 1.13 15.46 -44.51
C PRO A 153 0.44 16.13 -43.30
N TYR A 154 0.27 15.41 -42.19
CA TYR A 154 -0.48 15.87 -41.02
C TYR A 154 0.43 16.57 -40.00
N HIS A 155 -0.18 17.33 -39.11
CA HIS A 155 0.47 18.12 -38.06
C HIS A 155 -0.21 17.89 -36.71
N ALA A 156 0.43 18.34 -35.63
CA ALA A 156 -0.05 18.16 -34.26
C ALA A 156 -1.51 18.64 -34.06
N ARG A 157 -1.95 19.75 -34.68
CA ARG A 157 -3.34 20.23 -34.55
C ARG A 157 -4.37 19.34 -35.25
N ASP A 158 -3.95 18.52 -36.21
CA ASP A 158 -4.86 17.63 -36.94
C ASP A 158 -5.30 16.44 -36.08
N ILE A 159 -4.49 16.08 -35.08
CA ILE A 159 -4.69 14.91 -34.22
C ILE A 159 -4.96 15.26 -32.76
N ALA A 160 -4.71 16.49 -32.32
CA ALA A 160 -4.91 16.88 -30.92
C ALA A 160 -6.39 17.06 -30.57
N THR A 161 -6.77 16.61 -29.37
CA THR A 161 -8.07 16.88 -28.75
C THR A 161 -8.02 18.15 -27.90
N SER A 162 -9.18 18.53 -27.34
CA SER A 162 -9.26 19.56 -26.29
C SER A 162 -9.14 19.00 -24.86
N TYR A 163 -9.00 17.67 -24.71
CA TYR A 163 -8.89 17.02 -23.41
C TYR A 163 -7.50 17.31 -22.82
N ASN A 164 -7.44 17.78 -21.58
CA ASN A 164 -6.17 18.00 -20.88
C ASN A 164 -5.76 16.71 -20.18
N GLU A 165 -4.55 16.24 -20.44
CA GLU A 165 -4.02 15.05 -19.77
C GLU A 165 -3.60 15.36 -18.33
N ALA A 166 -3.88 14.40 -17.45
CA ALA A 166 -3.49 14.43 -16.05
C ALA A 166 -2.08 13.84 -15.87
N ASN A 167 -1.08 14.59 -16.31
CA ASN A 167 0.32 14.15 -16.26
C ASN A 167 1.07 14.80 -15.09
N TYR A 168 1.82 13.98 -14.34
CA TYR A 168 2.52 14.39 -13.11
C TYR A 168 3.90 15.04 -13.33
N ASN A 169 4.28 15.25 -14.60
CA ASN A 169 5.53 15.88 -15.02
C ASN A 169 5.44 17.42 -15.05
N CYS A 170 5.83 18.09 -16.14
CA CYS A 170 5.56 19.54 -16.33
C CYS A 170 4.08 19.87 -16.59
N GLY A 171 3.22 18.86 -16.81
CA GLY A 171 1.89 19.04 -17.35
C GLY A 171 1.91 19.50 -18.81
N GLY A 172 0.88 20.23 -19.23
CA GLY A 172 0.83 20.85 -20.56
C GLY A 172 0.70 19.87 -21.72
N MET A 173 0.07 18.72 -21.49
CA MET A 173 -0.23 17.71 -22.50
C MET A 173 -1.74 17.70 -22.78
N VAL A 174 -2.13 17.32 -24.00
CA VAL A 174 -3.52 17.12 -24.42
C VAL A 174 -3.68 15.78 -25.11
N GLY A 175 -4.89 15.21 -25.07
CA GLY A 175 -5.14 13.90 -25.65
C GLY A 175 -5.01 13.87 -27.17
N ILE A 176 -4.79 12.68 -27.73
CA ILE A 176 -4.71 12.43 -29.18
C ILE A 176 -6.01 11.76 -29.65
N ASP A 177 -6.60 12.28 -30.73
CA ASP A 177 -7.74 11.68 -31.41
C ASP A 177 -7.24 10.59 -32.37
N TYR A 178 -7.23 9.34 -31.88
CA TYR A 178 -6.79 8.18 -32.65
C TYR A 178 -7.71 7.82 -33.83
N THR A 179 -8.84 8.52 -34.03
CA THR A 179 -9.64 8.40 -35.26
C THR A 179 -9.06 9.21 -36.42
N LYS A 180 -8.12 10.12 -36.16
CA LYS A 180 -7.53 11.00 -37.17
C LYS A 180 -6.36 10.32 -37.87
N PRO A 181 -6.23 10.52 -39.20
CA PRO A 181 -5.04 10.07 -39.89
C PRO A 181 -3.82 10.86 -39.39
N GLY A 182 -2.70 10.16 -39.20
CA GLY A 182 -1.48 10.73 -38.60
C GLY A 182 -1.30 10.43 -37.11
N ALA A 183 -2.37 10.12 -36.36
CA ALA A 183 -2.28 9.86 -34.92
C ALA A 183 -1.35 8.67 -34.58
N GLN A 184 -1.59 7.51 -35.20
CA GLN A 184 -0.69 6.35 -35.05
C GLN A 184 0.74 6.66 -35.55
N ALA A 185 0.88 7.41 -36.65
CA ALA A 185 2.18 7.74 -37.21
C ALA A 185 3.02 8.63 -36.26
N PHE A 186 2.37 9.49 -35.46
CA PHE A 186 3.04 10.26 -34.43
C PHE A 186 3.66 9.36 -33.35
N ILE A 187 2.89 8.38 -32.85
CA ILE A 187 3.39 7.40 -31.87
C ILE A 187 4.44 6.46 -32.50
N ASP A 188 4.27 6.03 -33.74
CA ASP A 188 5.27 5.25 -34.48
C ASP A 188 6.60 6.02 -34.61
N GLY A 189 6.55 7.34 -34.80
CA GLY A 189 7.73 8.20 -34.86
C GLY A 189 8.50 8.26 -33.54
N TRP A 190 7.79 8.27 -32.41
CA TRP A 190 8.38 8.15 -31.09
C TRP A 190 8.99 6.78 -30.83
N ALA A 191 8.24 5.71 -31.09
CA ALA A 191 8.72 4.34 -30.88
C ALA A 191 9.97 4.04 -31.73
N LYS A 192 10.00 4.47 -32.99
CA LYS A 192 11.20 4.37 -33.85
C LYS A 192 12.40 5.12 -33.27
N GLN A 193 12.18 6.32 -32.72
CA GLN A 193 13.25 7.10 -32.10
C GLN A 193 13.82 6.38 -30.88
N PHE A 194 12.97 5.89 -29.97
CA PHE A 194 13.40 5.12 -28.80
C PHE A 194 14.13 3.83 -29.17
N ALA A 195 13.62 3.08 -30.16
CA ALA A 195 14.32 1.91 -30.66
C ALA A 195 15.69 2.25 -31.26
N SER A 196 15.82 3.39 -31.96
CA SER A 196 17.09 3.87 -32.51
C SER A 196 18.11 4.29 -31.45
N TRP A 197 17.64 4.76 -30.29
CA TRP A 197 18.49 5.05 -29.12
C TRP A 197 18.84 3.82 -28.31
N GLY A 198 18.24 2.67 -28.60
CA GLY A 198 18.48 1.42 -27.90
C GLY A 198 17.65 1.24 -26.62
N VAL A 199 16.54 1.95 -26.44
CA VAL A 199 15.64 1.77 -25.29
C VAL A 199 15.12 0.32 -25.23
N ASP A 200 15.06 -0.26 -24.05
CA ASP A 200 14.59 -1.64 -23.77
C ASP A 200 13.34 -1.67 -22.86
N TYR A 201 13.01 -0.54 -22.24
CA TYR A 201 11.91 -0.37 -21.30
C TYR A 201 11.32 1.04 -21.46
N LEU A 202 10.00 1.14 -21.50
CA LEU A 202 9.26 2.40 -21.55
C LEU A 202 8.23 2.39 -20.41
N LYS A 203 8.37 3.33 -19.47
CA LYS A 203 7.32 3.67 -18.50
C LYS A 203 6.43 4.75 -19.12
N LEU A 204 5.16 4.45 -19.32
CA LEU A 204 4.12 5.40 -19.73
C LEU A 204 3.31 5.79 -18.49
N ASP A 205 3.48 7.02 -18.04
CA ASP A 205 2.96 7.52 -16.76
C ASP A 205 1.75 8.47 -16.93
N GLY A 206 0.90 8.58 -15.91
CA GLY A 206 -0.35 9.35 -15.98
C GLY A 206 -1.51 8.63 -16.71
N VAL A 207 -1.39 7.34 -16.99
CA VAL A 207 -2.38 6.52 -17.69
C VAL A 207 -3.66 6.35 -16.86
N GLY A 208 -4.80 6.75 -17.43
CA GLY A 208 -6.15 6.47 -16.93
C GLY A 208 -7.01 5.68 -17.91
N THR A 209 -8.27 5.44 -17.55
CA THR A 209 -9.24 4.71 -18.38
C THR A 209 -9.45 5.36 -19.76
N GLN A 210 -9.38 6.68 -19.84
CA GLN A 210 -9.48 7.43 -21.09
C GLN A 210 -8.32 7.16 -22.06
N ASP A 211 -7.18 6.68 -21.56
CA ASP A 211 -5.93 6.53 -22.31
C ASP A 211 -5.76 5.15 -22.94
N ILE A 212 -6.75 4.26 -22.84
CA ILE A 212 -6.67 2.90 -23.43
C ILE A 212 -6.28 2.93 -24.92
N GLN A 213 -6.78 3.91 -25.68
CA GLN A 213 -6.42 4.06 -27.09
C GLN A 213 -4.97 4.51 -27.29
N ASP A 214 -4.45 5.36 -26.40
CA ASP A 214 -3.06 5.80 -26.40
C ASP A 214 -2.12 4.63 -26.09
N VAL A 215 -2.45 3.86 -25.05
CA VAL A 215 -1.73 2.63 -24.69
C VAL A 215 -1.75 1.62 -25.85
N GLN A 216 -2.88 1.44 -26.53
CA GLN A 216 -2.98 0.58 -27.71
C GLN A 216 -2.08 1.05 -28.86
N ALA A 217 -1.99 2.36 -29.08
CA ALA A 217 -1.13 2.94 -30.09
C ALA A 217 0.35 2.75 -29.77
N TRP A 218 0.76 2.96 -28.51
CA TRP A 218 2.13 2.69 -28.04
C TRP A 218 2.48 1.20 -28.15
N SER A 219 1.61 0.32 -27.66
CA SER A 219 1.78 -1.13 -27.75
C SER A 219 2.05 -1.57 -29.20
N THR A 220 1.23 -1.09 -30.14
CA THR A 220 1.38 -1.36 -31.57
C THR A 220 2.68 -0.79 -32.13
N ALA A 221 2.98 0.47 -31.81
CA ALA A 221 4.15 1.17 -32.31
C ALA A 221 5.45 0.51 -31.85
N LEU A 222 5.54 0.10 -30.57
CA LEU A 222 6.69 -0.58 -30.00
C LEU A 222 6.94 -1.93 -30.68
N VAL A 223 5.90 -2.74 -30.88
CA VAL A 223 5.99 -4.01 -31.63
C VAL A 223 6.50 -3.77 -33.06
N ASN A 224 6.00 -2.73 -33.74
CA ASN A 224 6.39 -2.41 -35.11
C ASN A 224 7.84 -1.95 -35.27
N THR A 225 8.54 -1.57 -34.19
CA THR A 225 9.97 -1.25 -34.26
C THR A 225 10.85 -2.48 -34.52
N GLY A 226 10.36 -3.68 -34.22
CA GLY A 226 11.16 -4.92 -34.24
C GLY A 226 12.17 -5.05 -33.10
N ARG A 227 12.28 -4.06 -32.20
CA ARG A 227 13.05 -4.14 -30.96
C ARG A 227 12.12 -4.53 -29.82
N LYS A 228 12.55 -5.46 -28.95
CA LYS A 228 11.80 -5.80 -27.74
C LYS A 228 11.94 -4.68 -26.71
N ILE A 229 10.88 -3.89 -26.53
CA ILE A 229 10.78 -2.83 -25.53
C ILE A 229 9.64 -3.22 -24.57
N HIS A 230 9.96 -3.33 -23.28
CA HIS A 230 8.97 -3.57 -22.23
C HIS A 230 8.08 -2.34 -22.05
N LEU A 231 6.76 -2.48 -22.08
CA LEU A 231 5.83 -1.40 -21.80
C LEU A 231 5.29 -1.52 -20.37
N GLU A 232 5.66 -0.57 -19.51
CA GLU A 232 5.16 -0.44 -18.15
C GLU A 232 4.18 0.74 -18.06
N LEU A 233 3.01 0.53 -17.46
CA LEU A 233 2.01 1.58 -17.28
C LEU A 233 2.03 2.14 -15.86
N SER A 234 1.80 3.44 -15.72
CA SER A 234 1.69 4.18 -14.45
C SER A 234 0.71 5.34 -14.69
N ASN A 235 -0.03 5.90 -13.73
CA ASN A 235 -0.05 5.66 -12.30
C ASN A 235 -1.48 5.27 -11.87
N SER A 236 -1.63 4.36 -10.90
CA SER A 236 -2.92 4.03 -10.29
C SER A 236 -4.00 3.56 -11.25
N LEU A 237 -3.71 2.53 -12.04
CA LEU A 237 -4.64 2.05 -13.06
C LEU A 237 -5.95 1.54 -12.45
N ASP A 238 -7.06 1.76 -13.15
CA ASP A 238 -8.37 1.25 -12.74
C ASP A 238 -8.42 -0.27 -12.95
N ILE A 239 -8.68 -1.00 -11.85
CA ILE A 239 -8.80 -2.46 -11.84
C ILE A 239 -9.94 -2.97 -12.72
N ASN A 240 -10.98 -2.17 -12.98
CA ASN A 240 -12.07 -2.54 -13.88
C ASN A 240 -11.59 -2.70 -15.33
N ASN A 241 -10.43 -2.12 -15.67
CA ASN A 241 -9.80 -2.23 -16.98
C ASN A 241 -8.61 -3.21 -17.00
N ALA A 242 -8.42 -4.03 -15.95
CA ALA A 242 -7.30 -4.97 -15.85
C ALA A 242 -7.12 -5.83 -17.11
N LYS A 243 -8.21 -6.27 -17.75
CA LYS A 243 -8.14 -7.05 -18.98
C LYS A 243 -7.50 -6.29 -20.15
N ALA A 244 -7.76 -5.00 -20.27
CA ALA A 244 -7.15 -4.15 -21.29
C ALA A 244 -5.67 -3.97 -21.00
N TRP A 245 -5.29 -3.70 -19.75
CA TRP A 245 -3.89 -3.55 -19.35
C TRP A 245 -3.07 -4.81 -19.66
N GLN A 246 -3.62 -5.98 -19.33
CA GLN A 246 -3.03 -7.29 -19.65
C GLN A 246 -2.84 -7.56 -21.15
N ASP A 247 -3.68 -6.98 -22.01
CA ASP A 247 -3.60 -7.20 -23.46
C ASP A 247 -2.63 -6.23 -24.13
N LEU A 248 -2.35 -5.09 -23.51
CA LEU A 248 -1.64 -3.99 -24.14
C LEU A 248 -0.24 -3.73 -23.59
N ALA A 249 0.05 -4.15 -22.36
CA ALA A 249 1.30 -3.85 -21.67
C ALA A 249 1.91 -5.07 -20.96
N ASP A 250 3.18 -4.96 -20.60
CA ASP A 250 3.96 -5.99 -19.90
C ASP A 250 3.89 -5.83 -18.36
N GLY A 251 3.45 -4.67 -17.86
CA GLY A 251 3.24 -4.39 -16.44
C GLY A 251 2.41 -3.11 -16.23
N TRP A 252 1.78 -2.99 -15.05
CA TRP A 252 0.95 -1.84 -14.71
C TRP A 252 0.95 -1.53 -13.21
N ARG A 253 1.15 -0.25 -12.89
CA ARG A 253 1.08 0.26 -11.53
C ARG A 253 -0.35 0.27 -11.01
N THR A 254 -0.56 -0.46 -9.93
CA THR A 254 -1.89 -0.73 -9.39
C THR A 254 -2.43 0.39 -8.49
N GLY A 255 -1.61 1.37 -8.12
CA GLY A 255 -1.97 2.50 -7.25
C GLY A 255 -0.87 3.54 -7.17
N GLY A 256 -1.05 4.52 -6.28
CA GLY A 256 -0.20 5.70 -6.23
C GLY A 256 1.23 5.38 -5.81
N ASP A 257 2.07 6.40 -5.92
CA ASP A 257 3.49 6.35 -5.58
C ASP A 257 3.73 5.79 -4.18
N VAL A 258 4.77 4.96 -4.04
CA VAL A 258 5.19 4.41 -2.74
C VAL A 258 5.92 5.45 -1.90
N GLU A 259 6.44 6.51 -2.51
CA GLU A 259 7.11 7.58 -1.81
C GLU A 259 6.16 8.32 -0.84
N CYS A 260 6.68 8.75 0.31
CA CYS A 260 5.85 9.50 1.28
C CYS A 260 5.72 10.99 0.95
N TYR A 261 6.62 11.52 0.10
CA TYR A 261 6.79 12.95 -0.15
C TYR A 261 6.88 13.83 1.10
N CYS A 262 7.40 13.25 2.18
CA CYS A 262 7.39 13.83 3.52
C CYS A 262 8.69 14.55 3.90
N GLY A 263 9.64 14.62 2.96
CA GLY A 263 10.90 15.35 3.12
C GLY A 263 10.74 16.87 3.03
N ALA A 264 11.51 17.62 3.83
CA ALA A 264 11.51 19.07 3.79
C ALA A 264 12.18 19.61 2.52
N ASN A 265 11.69 20.74 1.99
CA ASN A 265 12.28 21.47 0.87
C ASN A 265 12.53 20.60 -0.39
N ASP A 266 11.53 19.83 -0.82
CA ASP A 266 11.61 18.90 -1.96
C ASP A 266 12.65 17.77 -1.80
N SER A 267 13.18 17.56 -0.58
CA SER A 267 14.10 16.44 -0.31
C SER A 267 13.45 15.10 -0.64
N SER A 268 14.25 14.18 -1.18
CA SER A 268 13.84 12.79 -1.36
C SER A 268 13.75 12.03 -0.05
N PHE A 269 14.29 12.53 1.06
CA PHE A 269 14.36 11.80 2.32
C PHE A 269 13.31 12.21 3.36
N PRO A 270 12.68 11.25 4.06
CA PRO A 270 12.78 9.82 3.78
C PRO A 270 12.11 9.45 2.45
N LEU A 271 12.60 8.41 1.76
CA LEU A 271 12.08 7.99 0.44
C LEU A 271 10.62 7.58 0.56
N THR A 272 10.31 6.71 1.53
CA THR A 272 8.97 6.19 1.81
C THR A 272 8.64 6.26 3.29
N SER A 273 7.54 5.64 3.69
CA SER A 273 7.11 5.47 5.08
C SER A 273 6.45 4.11 5.26
N TRP A 274 6.40 3.61 6.49
CA TRP A 274 5.62 2.41 6.80
C TRP A 274 4.15 2.52 6.34
N ALA A 275 3.53 3.69 6.47
CA ALA A 275 2.14 3.89 6.03
C ALA A 275 1.97 3.65 4.52
N SER A 276 2.93 4.13 3.71
CA SER A 276 2.95 3.89 2.26
C SER A 276 3.08 2.41 1.92
N VAL A 277 3.99 1.68 2.60
CA VAL A 277 4.17 0.22 2.41
C VAL A 277 2.95 -0.56 2.90
N ALA A 278 2.43 -0.23 4.09
CA ALA A 278 1.29 -0.89 4.71
C ALA A 278 0.01 -0.77 3.86
N SER A 279 -0.16 0.36 3.15
CA SER A 279 -1.28 0.54 2.22
C SER A 279 -1.30 -0.51 1.08
N ARG A 280 -0.15 -1.12 0.76
CA ARG A 280 -0.04 -2.11 -0.32
C ARG A 280 -0.59 -3.47 0.02
N PHE A 281 -0.78 -3.81 1.30
CA PHE A 281 -1.38 -5.10 1.65
C PHE A 281 -2.78 -5.25 1.04
N ASP A 282 -3.67 -4.27 1.24
CA ASP A 282 -5.05 -4.32 0.72
C ASP A 282 -5.07 -4.24 -0.81
N GLN A 283 -4.12 -3.50 -1.38
CA GLN A 283 -3.94 -3.42 -2.82
C GLN A 283 -3.52 -4.76 -3.45
N VAL A 284 -2.49 -5.43 -2.89
CA VAL A 284 -2.05 -6.76 -3.33
C VAL A 284 -3.22 -7.74 -3.27
N ALA A 285 -4.00 -7.70 -2.20
CA ALA A 285 -5.16 -8.58 -2.06
C ALA A 285 -6.24 -8.30 -3.13
N ALA A 286 -6.47 -7.04 -3.48
CA ALA A 286 -7.46 -6.66 -4.48
C ALA A 286 -7.03 -7.03 -5.91
N TRP A 287 -5.74 -6.88 -6.23
CA TRP A 287 -5.18 -7.15 -7.55
C TRP A 287 -4.76 -8.60 -7.77
N ALA A 288 -4.79 -9.43 -6.72
CA ALA A 288 -4.40 -10.82 -6.77
C ALA A 288 -5.08 -11.60 -7.91
N GLY A 289 -4.28 -12.12 -8.84
CA GLY A 289 -4.73 -12.89 -9.99
C GLY A 289 -5.01 -12.08 -11.26
N ASN A 290 -4.85 -10.75 -11.20
CA ASN A 290 -4.73 -9.93 -12.41
C ASN A 290 -3.29 -9.91 -12.95
N GLY A 291 -2.29 -10.19 -12.13
CA GLY A 291 -0.90 -10.36 -12.56
C GLY A 291 -0.57 -11.79 -12.99
N GLY A 292 0.50 -11.95 -13.77
CA GLY A 292 1.07 -13.25 -14.12
C GLY A 292 1.96 -13.19 -15.36
N PRO A 293 2.22 -14.32 -16.02
CA PRO A 293 3.19 -14.39 -17.13
C PRO A 293 2.85 -13.58 -18.40
N LYS A 294 1.68 -12.93 -18.46
CA LYS A 294 1.29 -12.00 -19.54
C LYS A 294 1.57 -10.54 -19.19
N GLY A 295 1.80 -10.26 -17.92
CA GLY A 295 2.13 -8.95 -17.37
C GLY A 295 1.87 -8.92 -15.88
N PHE A 296 2.62 -8.08 -15.16
CA PHE A 296 2.68 -8.13 -13.70
C PHE A 296 2.04 -6.90 -13.05
N ASN A 297 1.45 -7.13 -11.87
CA ASN A 297 0.99 -6.05 -11.01
C ASN A 297 2.21 -5.31 -10.43
N ASP A 298 2.37 -4.04 -10.75
CA ASP A 298 3.39 -3.16 -10.18
C ASP A 298 2.84 -2.48 -8.92
N TYR A 299 3.50 -2.72 -7.79
CA TYR A 299 3.20 -2.06 -6.50
C TYR A 299 4.17 -0.91 -6.21
N ASP A 300 4.87 -0.45 -7.26
CA ASP A 300 5.89 0.60 -7.27
C ASP A 300 7.22 0.16 -6.64
N SER A 301 8.16 1.09 -6.51
CA SER A 301 9.55 0.82 -6.17
C SER A 301 9.75 0.12 -4.83
N LEU A 302 10.83 -0.66 -4.78
CA LEU A 302 11.34 -1.34 -3.60
C LEU A 302 12.40 -0.45 -2.93
N GLU A 303 12.09 0.06 -1.74
CA GLU A 303 12.94 1.00 -1.01
C GLU A 303 13.82 0.25 0.00
N ILE A 304 14.94 -0.27 -0.51
CA ILE A 304 15.97 -0.95 0.30
C ILE A 304 17.32 -0.32 0.01
N GLY A 305 17.85 0.43 0.98
CA GLY A 305 19.10 1.17 0.80
C GLY A 305 19.21 2.39 1.71
N ASN A 306 20.27 3.17 1.51
CA ASN A 306 20.40 4.54 2.04
C ASN A 306 20.34 4.72 3.57
N GLY A 307 20.39 3.65 4.38
CA GLY A 307 20.20 3.74 5.83
C GLY A 307 18.83 4.33 6.19
N ASP A 308 18.71 5.07 7.29
CA ASP A 308 17.43 5.64 7.77
C ASP A 308 16.76 6.61 6.76
N ASN A 309 17.48 7.02 5.71
CA ASN A 309 16.97 7.89 4.67
C ASN A 309 15.94 7.21 3.75
N ASP A 310 15.82 5.89 3.72
CA ASP A 310 14.71 5.24 3.01
C ASP A 310 13.37 5.39 3.77
N GLY A 311 13.42 5.65 5.08
CA GLY A 311 12.25 5.78 5.93
C GLY A 311 11.72 4.47 6.49
N LEU A 312 12.45 3.36 6.32
CA LEU A 312 12.05 2.03 6.76
C LEU A 312 13.07 1.42 7.74
N THR A 313 12.54 0.77 8.77
CA THR A 313 13.33 -0.10 9.65
C THR A 313 13.80 -1.36 8.91
N PRO A 314 14.83 -2.07 9.39
CA PRO A 314 15.28 -3.33 8.78
C PRO A 314 14.19 -4.40 8.64
N ASP A 315 13.23 -4.45 9.57
CA ASP A 315 12.11 -5.39 9.52
C ASP A 315 11.07 -4.97 8.47
N GLU A 316 10.79 -3.67 8.35
CA GLU A 316 9.89 -3.12 7.33
C GLU A 316 10.43 -3.33 5.91
N ARG A 317 11.75 -3.20 5.70
CA ARG A 317 12.42 -3.54 4.42
C ARG A 317 12.20 -5.00 4.03
N ARG A 318 12.36 -5.93 5.00
CA ARG A 318 12.08 -7.36 4.77
C ARG A 318 10.61 -7.60 4.46
N THR A 319 9.72 -6.90 5.16
CA THR A 319 8.28 -6.96 4.91
C THR A 319 7.92 -6.49 3.50
N GLN A 320 8.45 -5.34 3.05
CA GLN A 320 8.24 -4.85 1.69
C GLN A 320 8.73 -5.87 0.66
N ALA A 321 10.00 -6.31 0.77
CA ALA A 321 10.57 -7.31 -0.13
C ALA A 321 9.76 -8.61 -0.19
N SER A 322 9.28 -9.09 0.96
CA SER A 322 8.50 -10.33 1.04
C SER A 322 7.12 -10.19 0.41
N LEU A 323 6.44 -9.05 0.64
CA LEU A 323 5.13 -8.79 0.07
C LEU A 323 5.22 -8.64 -1.46
N TRP A 324 6.19 -7.88 -1.98
CA TRP A 324 6.40 -7.71 -3.42
C TRP A 324 6.73 -9.04 -4.10
N SER A 325 7.62 -9.83 -3.49
CA SER A 325 8.01 -11.13 -4.03
C SER A 325 6.85 -12.13 -4.04
N LEU A 326 6.01 -12.13 -3.00
CA LEU A 326 4.80 -12.95 -2.96
C LEU A 326 3.81 -12.53 -4.06
N ALA A 327 3.70 -11.24 -4.32
CA ALA A 327 2.80 -10.69 -5.32
C ALA A 327 3.36 -10.74 -6.76
N ALA A 328 4.56 -11.30 -6.95
CA ALA A 328 5.27 -11.36 -8.23
C ALA A 328 5.37 -9.98 -8.91
N SER A 329 5.66 -8.95 -8.13
CA SER A 329 5.76 -7.58 -8.61
C SER A 329 7.13 -7.31 -9.23
N PRO A 330 7.25 -6.46 -10.26
CA PRO A 330 8.55 -5.94 -10.67
C PRO A 330 9.34 -5.41 -9.47
N LEU A 331 10.53 -5.95 -9.21
CA LEU A 331 11.42 -5.45 -8.16
C LEU A 331 12.29 -4.34 -8.75
N ILE A 332 11.72 -3.15 -8.80
CA ILE A 332 12.37 -1.92 -9.27
C ILE A 332 12.91 -1.17 -8.04
N LEU A 333 14.21 -1.09 -7.88
CA LEU A 333 14.83 -0.36 -6.78
C LEU A 333 14.66 1.17 -6.96
N GLY A 334 14.29 1.87 -5.89
CA GLY A 334 14.18 3.34 -5.85
C GLY A 334 15.39 4.06 -5.24
N THR A 335 16.25 3.30 -4.57
CA THR A 335 17.35 3.78 -3.73
C THR A 335 18.59 4.24 -4.49
N ASP A 336 19.50 4.95 -3.82
CA ASP A 336 20.83 5.26 -4.36
C ASP A 336 21.72 4.02 -4.31
N LEU A 337 21.92 3.39 -5.47
CA LEU A 337 22.72 2.17 -5.58
C LEU A 337 24.20 2.40 -5.24
N THR A 338 24.68 3.65 -5.30
CA THR A 338 26.06 3.99 -4.94
C THR A 338 26.32 3.98 -3.43
N HIS A 339 25.26 3.92 -2.63
CA HIS A 339 25.30 3.92 -1.15
C HIS A 339 24.75 2.63 -0.52
N LEU A 340 24.60 1.54 -1.29
CA LEU A 340 24.20 0.25 -0.73
C LEU A 340 25.26 -0.31 0.22
N ASP A 341 24.84 -0.71 1.41
CA ASP A 341 25.70 -1.35 2.39
C ASP A 341 25.56 -2.89 2.39
N ALA A 342 26.28 -3.56 3.31
CA ALA A 342 26.25 -5.01 3.41
C ALA A 342 24.89 -5.55 3.86
N GLY A 343 24.14 -4.79 4.67
CA GLY A 343 22.78 -5.11 5.11
C GLY A 343 21.82 -5.06 3.93
N ASP A 344 21.84 -3.98 3.16
CA ASP A 344 21.00 -3.81 1.95
C ASP A 344 21.25 -4.93 0.95
N LEU A 345 22.53 -5.21 0.66
CA LEU A 345 22.94 -6.27 -0.26
C LEU A 345 22.56 -7.67 0.26
N SER A 346 22.49 -7.88 1.57
CA SER A 346 22.03 -9.16 2.12
C SER A 346 20.55 -9.41 1.82
N LEU A 347 19.74 -8.35 1.78
CA LEU A 347 18.33 -8.42 1.42
C LEU A 347 18.15 -8.63 -0.08
N LEU A 348 18.78 -7.75 -0.88
CA LEU A 348 18.66 -7.73 -2.34
C LEU A 348 19.28 -8.96 -3.02
N ARG A 349 20.21 -9.65 -2.36
CA ARG A 349 20.88 -10.83 -2.92
C ARG A 349 20.32 -12.16 -2.41
N ASN A 350 19.25 -12.16 -1.62
CA ASN A 350 18.68 -13.41 -1.13
C ASN A 350 18.02 -14.19 -2.28
N ALA A 351 18.70 -15.24 -2.75
CA ALA A 351 18.25 -16.04 -3.88
C ALA A 351 16.95 -16.82 -3.61
N ASP A 352 16.69 -17.19 -2.36
CA ASP A 352 15.46 -17.90 -1.99
C ASP A 352 14.24 -16.97 -2.06
N VAL A 353 14.37 -15.72 -1.58
CA VAL A 353 13.32 -14.70 -1.70
C VAL A 353 13.13 -14.25 -3.15
N LEU A 354 14.21 -14.01 -3.89
CA LEU A 354 14.12 -13.71 -5.32
C LEU A 354 13.45 -14.84 -6.10
N ALA A 355 13.68 -16.11 -5.74
CA ALA A 355 13.02 -17.23 -6.39
C ALA A 355 11.49 -17.23 -6.16
N VAL A 356 11.02 -16.68 -5.03
CA VAL A 356 9.58 -16.46 -4.79
C VAL A 356 9.04 -15.49 -5.83
N ASP A 357 9.66 -14.32 -6.02
CA ASP A 357 9.22 -13.37 -7.05
C ASP A 357 9.27 -13.98 -8.47
N GLN A 358 10.41 -14.59 -8.79
CA GLN A 358 10.76 -15.02 -10.14
C GLN A 358 10.02 -16.27 -10.61
N ASP A 359 9.14 -16.85 -9.79
CA ASP A 359 8.18 -17.89 -10.21
C ASP A 359 7.00 -17.31 -11.03
N GLY A 360 6.78 -16.00 -10.95
CA GLY A 360 5.72 -15.27 -11.67
C GLY A 360 4.29 -15.60 -11.20
N ILE A 361 4.13 -16.20 -10.03
CA ILE A 361 2.86 -16.57 -9.44
C ILE A 361 2.45 -15.52 -8.42
N ASP A 362 1.28 -14.91 -8.62
CA ASP A 362 0.71 -13.93 -7.70
C ASP A 362 0.05 -14.61 -6.49
N ALA A 363 0.43 -14.20 -5.29
CA ALA A 363 -0.11 -14.73 -4.04
C ALA A 363 -1.50 -14.17 -3.72
N LYS A 364 -2.27 -14.95 -2.97
CA LYS A 364 -3.58 -14.53 -2.47
C LYS A 364 -3.52 -14.30 -0.98
N ARG A 365 -4.30 -13.33 -0.50
CA ARG A 365 -4.55 -13.19 0.93
C ARG A 365 -5.36 -14.40 1.43
N ILE A 366 -4.84 -15.07 2.44
CA ILE A 366 -5.49 -16.21 3.13
C ILE A 366 -6.33 -15.69 4.30
N SER A 367 -5.77 -14.75 5.06
CA SER A 367 -6.42 -14.07 6.18
C SER A 367 -5.75 -12.72 6.43
N GLY A 368 -6.43 -11.80 7.10
CA GLY A 368 -5.82 -10.57 7.56
C GLY A 368 -6.81 -9.65 8.26
N ASP A 369 -6.28 -8.81 9.15
CA ASP A 369 -6.96 -7.76 9.90
C ASP A 369 -6.08 -6.49 9.96
N ALA A 370 -6.29 -5.60 10.92
CA ALA A 370 -5.47 -4.39 11.07
C ALA A 370 -4.00 -4.68 11.40
N ASP A 371 -3.75 -5.72 12.18
CA ASP A 371 -2.49 -5.97 12.86
C ASP A 371 -1.73 -7.16 12.27
N THR A 372 -2.41 -8.01 11.50
CA THR A 372 -1.83 -9.22 10.92
C THR A 372 -2.31 -9.47 9.50
N GLN A 373 -1.42 -9.99 8.67
CA GLN A 373 -1.73 -10.33 7.28
C GLN A 373 -1.08 -11.69 6.92
N VAL A 374 -1.78 -12.51 6.14
CA VAL A 374 -1.27 -13.79 5.65
C VAL A 374 -1.51 -13.88 4.15
N PHE A 375 -0.43 -14.02 3.38
CA PHE A 375 -0.46 -14.22 1.94
C PHE A 375 0.21 -15.53 1.58
N ALA A 376 -0.33 -16.26 0.61
CA ALA A 376 0.27 -17.51 0.17
C ALA A 376 0.06 -17.78 -1.32
N LYS A 377 0.99 -18.55 -1.87
CA LYS A 377 0.92 -19.12 -3.22
C LYS A 377 1.44 -20.54 -3.24
N LYS A 378 0.96 -21.33 -4.20
CA LYS A 378 1.37 -22.71 -4.38
C LYS A 378 2.34 -22.80 -5.55
N GLU A 379 3.54 -23.32 -5.29
CA GLU A 379 4.55 -23.58 -6.32
C GLU A 379 4.12 -24.77 -7.20
N THR A 380 4.69 -24.86 -8.40
CA THR A 380 4.37 -25.91 -9.38
C THR A 380 4.70 -27.33 -8.89
N ASN A 381 5.66 -27.47 -7.98
CA ASN A 381 6.02 -28.73 -7.33
C ASN A 381 5.04 -29.16 -6.22
N GLY A 382 4.07 -28.31 -5.87
CA GLY A 382 3.06 -28.56 -4.85
C GLY A 382 3.39 -28.02 -3.45
N ASP A 383 4.61 -27.51 -3.22
CA ASP A 383 4.96 -26.75 -2.02
C ASP A 383 4.17 -25.43 -1.96
N VAL A 384 4.04 -24.84 -0.79
CA VAL A 384 3.37 -23.54 -0.60
C VAL A 384 4.36 -22.53 -0.03
N ILE A 385 4.47 -21.36 -0.65
CA ILE A 385 5.12 -20.19 -0.05
C ILE A 385 4.07 -19.40 0.72
N VAL A 386 4.35 -19.10 1.99
CA VAL A 386 3.48 -18.30 2.86
C VAL A 386 4.27 -17.20 3.53
N GLY A 387 3.76 -15.97 3.46
CA GLY A 387 4.19 -14.84 4.27
C GLY A 387 3.22 -14.63 5.41
N LEU A 388 3.71 -14.72 6.64
CA LEU A 388 3.03 -14.24 7.84
C LEU A 388 3.58 -12.84 8.13
N PHE A 389 2.72 -11.85 8.24
CA PHE A 389 3.12 -10.45 8.44
C PHE A 389 2.46 -9.89 9.68
N ASN A 390 3.27 -9.29 10.56
CA ASN A 390 2.79 -8.45 11.65
C ASN A 390 2.76 -7.01 11.14
N THR A 391 1.58 -6.42 10.97
CA THR A 391 1.44 -5.02 10.55
C THR A 391 1.26 -4.05 11.72
N ALA A 392 1.25 -4.55 12.96
CA ALA A 392 1.17 -3.74 14.16
C ALA A 392 2.54 -3.17 14.59
N GLY A 393 2.50 -2.05 15.32
CA GLY A 393 3.67 -1.37 15.90
C GLY A 393 4.31 -2.08 17.10
N ALA A 394 3.96 -3.33 17.38
CA ALA A 394 4.51 -4.13 18.49
C ALA A 394 4.69 -5.59 18.08
N PRO A 395 5.66 -6.33 18.67
CA PRO A 395 5.85 -7.75 18.39
C PRO A 395 4.59 -8.61 18.59
N ARG A 396 4.21 -9.46 17.62
CA ARG A 396 2.99 -10.28 17.70
C ARG A 396 3.17 -11.64 17.02
N ALA A 397 2.46 -12.65 17.55
CA ALA A 397 2.30 -13.94 16.91
C ALA A 397 1.32 -13.85 15.73
N VAL A 398 1.73 -14.30 14.56
CA VAL A 398 0.83 -14.50 13.41
C VAL A 398 0.75 -15.98 13.10
N SER A 399 -0.42 -16.45 12.68
CA SER A 399 -0.64 -17.88 12.46
C SER A 399 -1.53 -18.18 11.26
N THR A 400 -1.34 -19.38 10.71
CA THR A 400 -2.20 -20.01 9.73
C THR A 400 -2.17 -21.53 9.93
N THR A 401 -2.85 -22.29 9.06
CA THR A 401 -2.80 -23.75 9.07
C THR A 401 -2.47 -24.30 7.69
N ALA A 402 -1.82 -25.45 7.64
CA ALA A 402 -1.55 -26.16 6.39
C ALA A 402 -2.84 -26.42 5.59
N ALA A 403 -3.96 -26.65 6.28
CA ALA A 403 -5.28 -26.79 5.65
C ALA A 403 -5.75 -25.48 4.99
N ALA A 404 -5.62 -24.33 5.67
CA ALA A 404 -5.95 -23.02 5.11
C ALA A 404 -5.06 -22.65 3.91
N LEU A 405 -3.82 -23.15 3.90
CA LEU A 405 -2.88 -23.05 2.77
C LEU A 405 -3.20 -24.01 1.60
N GLY A 406 -4.23 -24.86 1.73
CA GLY A 406 -4.61 -25.83 0.69
C GLY A 406 -3.62 -26.99 0.53
N LEU A 407 -2.78 -27.26 1.53
CA LEU A 407 -1.90 -28.43 1.54
C LEU A 407 -2.69 -29.70 1.88
N ALA A 408 -2.28 -30.82 1.29
CA ALA A 408 -2.83 -32.12 1.66
C ALA A 408 -2.51 -32.45 3.11
N ARG A 409 -3.39 -33.21 3.77
CA ARG A 409 -3.13 -33.74 5.11
C ARG A 409 -1.86 -34.59 5.09
N ALA A 410 -0.92 -34.26 5.97
CA ALA A 410 0.38 -34.91 6.08
C ALA A 410 0.60 -35.47 7.49
N VAL A 411 1.68 -36.24 7.67
CA VAL A 411 2.14 -36.64 9.01
C VAL A 411 2.78 -35.45 9.71
N ASP A 412 3.48 -34.63 8.95
CA ASP A 412 4.22 -33.45 9.40
C ASP A 412 4.41 -32.49 8.22
N TYR A 413 4.79 -31.25 8.50
CA TYR A 413 5.08 -30.23 7.50
C TYR A 413 6.45 -29.60 7.79
N SER A 414 7.35 -29.65 6.81
CA SER A 414 8.60 -28.90 6.88
C SER A 414 8.35 -27.43 6.57
N LEU A 415 8.92 -26.56 7.39
CA LEU A 415 8.91 -25.10 7.23
C LEU A 415 10.35 -24.63 7.03
N GLN A 416 10.68 -24.12 5.85
CA GLN A 416 11.96 -23.47 5.58
C GLN A 416 11.76 -21.96 5.55
N ASP A 417 12.41 -21.25 6.48
CA ASP A 417 12.49 -19.79 6.45
C ASP A 417 13.37 -19.36 5.27
N LEU A 418 12.82 -18.57 4.35
CA LEU A 418 13.52 -18.16 3.13
C LEU A 418 14.50 -17.00 3.35
N TRP A 419 14.37 -16.27 4.46
CA TRP A 419 15.34 -15.24 4.82
C TRP A 419 16.58 -15.83 5.48
N THR A 420 16.40 -16.85 6.33
CA THR A 420 17.49 -17.40 7.16
C THR A 420 17.97 -18.79 6.74
N GLY A 421 17.19 -19.50 5.92
CA GLY A 421 17.42 -20.91 5.58
C GLY A 421 17.11 -21.89 6.72
N ALA A 422 16.69 -21.39 7.89
CA ALA A 422 16.40 -22.22 9.05
C ALA A 422 15.20 -23.13 8.79
N LYS A 423 15.26 -24.36 9.32
CA LYS A 423 14.19 -25.35 9.19
C LYS A 423 13.49 -25.58 10.52
N SER A 424 12.18 -25.64 10.47
CA SER A 424 11.30 -26.07 11.55
C SER A 424 10.25 -27.05 11.03
N GLU A 425 9.51 -27.66 11.95
CA GLU A 425 8.48 -28.65 11.66
C GLU A 425 7.16 -28.32 12.38
N SER A 426 6.05 -28.80 11.84
CA SER A 426 4.70 -28.52 12.33
C SER A 426 3.74 -29.63 11.96
N THR A 427 2.89 -30.03 12.90
CA THR A 427 1.79 -30.97 12.67
C THR A 427 0.59 -30.38 11.93
N GLY A 428 0.63 -29.08 11.59
CA GLY A 428 -0.37 -28.42 10.75
C GLY A 428 -0.69 -26.97 11.10
N THR A 429 -0.38 -26.51 12.31
CA THR A 429 -0.49 -25.09 12.69
C THR A 429 0.86 -24.42 12.48
N ILE A 430 0.89 -23.35 11.68
CA ILE A 430 2.12 -22.62 11.37
C ILE A 430 1.98 -21.27 12.05
N SER A 431 2.77 -21.03 13.09
CA SER A 431 2.74 -19.78 13.83
C SER A 431 4.15 -19.28 14.11
N THR A 432 4.34 -17.97 14.00
CA THR A 432 5.62 -17.36 14.34
C THR A 432 5.39 -16.01 14.98
N ASP A 433 6.23 -15.73 15.97
CA ASP A 433 6.34 -14.45 16.64
C ASP A 433 7.27 -13.54 15.85
N MET A 434 6.78 -12.34 15.52
CA MET A 434 7.52 -11.38 14.70
C MET A 434 7.63 -10.05 15.42
N PRO A 435 8.73 -9.30 15.22
CA PRO A 435 8.82 -7.92 15.69
C PRO A 435 7.73 -7.05 15.07
N ALA A 436 7.58 -5.82 15.58
CA ALA A 436 6.72 -4.81 14.96
C ALA A 436 7.04 -4.71 13.47
N HIS A 437 6.01 -4.70 12.63
CA HIS A 437 6.13 -4.59 11.18
C HIS A 437 6.95 -5.71 10.50
N GLY A 438 7.24 -6.81 11.21
CA GLY A 438 8.06 -7.91 10.73
C GLY A 438 7.32 -8.96 9.91
N VAL A 439 8.09 -9.80 9.22
CA VAL A 439 7.61 -10.89 8.36
C VAL A 439 8.36 -12.19 8.62
N ALA A 440 7.65 -13.30 8.45
CA ALA A 440 8.22 -14.63 8.28
C ALA A 440 7.75 -15.22 6.97
N LEU A 441 8.70 -15.54 6.10
CA LEU A 441 8.45 -16.07 4.77
C LEU A 441 8.90 -17.53 4.72
N TYR A 442 7.93 -18.45 4.65
CA TYR A 442 8.19 -19.88 4.69
C TYR A 442 7.88 -20.55 3.36
N ARG A 443 8.75 -21.48 2.94
CA ARG A 443 8.35 -22.59 2.06
C ARG A 443 7.88 -23.76 2.91
N VAL A 444 6.67 -24.23 2.65
CA VAL A 444 5.98 -25.29 3.40
C VAL A 444 5.82 -26.52 2.53
N ARG A 445 6.29 -27.67 3.03
CA ARG A 445 6.22 -28.96 2.35
C ARG A 445 5.56 -30.02 3.22
N ALA A 446 4.57 -30.71 2.68
CA ALA A 446 3.98 -31.90 3.30
C ALA A 446 4.99 -33.06 3.38
N LEU A 447 5.12 -33.70 4.54
CA LEU A 447 5.98 -34.84 4.78
C LEU A 447 5.18 -36.11 5.07
N HIS A 448 5.71 -37.25 4.62
CA HIS A 448 5.15 -38.57 4.91
C HIS A 448 5.68 -39.18 6.23
N HIS A 449 6.61 -38.51 6.89
CA HIS A 449 7.21 -38.89 8.18
C HIS A 449 7.46 -37.61 9.00
N ALA A 450 7.55 -37.76 10.32
CA ALA A 450 7.91 -36.65 11.21
C ALA A 450 9.40 -36.28 11.08
N ASP A 451 9.70 -34.99 10.98
CA ASP A 451 11.06 -34.47 10.96
C ASP A 451 11.57 -34.24 12.39
N LEU A 452 11.95 -35.34 13.04
CA LEU A 452 12.37 -35.35 14.45
C LEU A 452 13.67 -34.57 14.73
N LEU A 453 14.34 -34.06 13.69
CA LEU A 453 15.58 -33.30 13.77
C LEU A 453 15.38 -31.79 13.55
N ALA A 454 14.20 -31.37 13.10
CA ALA A 454 13.88 -29.96 12.95
C ALA A 454 13.41 -29.35 14.29
N LYS A 455 13.51 -28.02 14.39
CA LYS A 455 12.97 -27.28 15.53
C LYS A 455 11.44 -27.35 15.49
N PRO A 456 10.74 -27.72 16.58
CA PRO A 456 9.28 -27.62 16.64
C PRO A 456 8.81 -26.19 16.40
N ASN A 457 7.77 -26.01 15.58
CA ASN A 457 7.07 -24.75 15.48
C ASN A 457 6.38 -24.47 16.82
N THR A 458 6.74 -23.37 17.46
CA THR A 458 6.22 -22.97 18.77
C THR A 458 5.83 -21.51 18.71
N SER A 459 4.80 -21.11 19.46
CA SER A 459 4.41 -19.70 19.56
C SER A 459 4.12 -19.29 21.00
N VAL A 460 4.30 -18.00 21.27
CA VAL A 460 3.86 -17.36 22.51
C VAL A 460 2.92 -16.21 22.16
N SER A 461 1.77 -16.10 22.82
CA SER A 461 0.82 -15.02 22.52
C SER A 461 0.19 -14.44 23.76
N LEU A 462 -0.27 -13.20 23.63
CA LEU A 462 -1.06 -12.48 24.61
C LEU A 462 -2.46 -12.31 24.04
N THR A 463 -3.47 -12.68 24.81
CA THR A 463 -4.87 -12.36 24.50
C THR A 463 -5.47 -11.60 25.67
N TRP A 464 -6.27 -10.59 25.37
CA TRP A 464 -6.94 -9.76 26.38
C TRP A 464 -8.39 -10.19 26.55
N ASP A 465 -8.85 -10.21 27.79
CA ASP A 465 -10.27 -10.32 28.08
C ASP A 465 -10.99 -9.01 27.73
N ALA A 466 -12.33 -9.08 27.69
CA ALA A 466 -13.15 -7.88 27.59
C ALA A 466 -12.84 -6.90 28.74
N VAL A 467 -12.96 -5.60 28.47
CA VAL A 467 -12.68 -4.55 29.45
C VAL A 467 -13.58 -4.73 30.68
N GLY A 468 -12.96 -4.82 31.86
CA GLY A 468 -13.65 -4.96 33.12
C GLY A 468 -14.15 -3.63 33.69
N ALA A 469 -14.84 -3.67 34.84
CA ALA A 469 -15.38 -2.48 35.49
C ALA A 469 -14.33 -1.61 36.20
N ASP A 470 -13.17 -2.19 36.57
CA ASP A 470 -12.06 -1.45 37.17
C ASP A 470 -11.21 -0.85 36.05
N PRO A 471 -11.24 0.48 35.85
CA PRO A 471 -10.54 1.11 34.74
C PRO A 471 -9.03 0.97 34.86
N LEU A 472 -8.47 0.68 36.04
CA LEU A 472 -7.02 0.54 36.21
C LEU A 472 -6.52 -0.89 36.00
N LYS A 473 -7.41 -1.84 35.73
CA LYS A 473 -7.05 -3.25 35.59
C LYS A 473 -7.48 -3.84 34.27
N ARG A 474 -6.59 -4.65 33.71
CA ARG A 474 -6.84 -5.45 32.50
C ARG A 474 -6.39 -6.87 32.76
N THR A 475 -7.21 -7.84 32.36
CA THR A 475 -6.90 -9.26 32.45
C THR A 475 -6.67 -9.84 31.07
N GLY A 476 -5.84 -10.87 31.01
CA GLY A 476 -5.54 -11.56 29.78
C GLY A 476 -4.96 -12.94 30.03
N VAL A 477 -4.66 -13.64 28.95
CA VAL A 477 -4.05 -14.97 28.97
C VAL A 477 -2.75 -14.92 28.18
N LEU A 478 -1.67 -15.34 28.84
CA LEU A 478 -0.43 -15.72 28.17
C LEU A 478 -0.58 -17.17 27.72
N GLU A 479 -0.48 -17.42 26.41
CA GLU A 479 -0.52 -18.76 25.82
C GLU A 479 0.86 -19.13 25.25
N PHE A 480 1.34 -20.34 25.54
CA PHE A 480 2.46 -20.97 24.83
C PHE A 480 1.96 -22.27 24.19
N VAL A 481 2.33 -22.52 22.94
CA VAL A 481 1.91 -23.72 22.20
C VAL A 481 3.10 -24.39 21.53
N ASP A 482 3.14 -25.72 21.61
CA ASP A 482 3.98 -26.57 20.76
C ASP A 482 3.15 -27.08 19.57
N ASN A 483 3.37 -26.53 18.38
CA ASN A 483 2.69 -26.93 17.14
C ASN A 483 3.48 -28.02 16.38
N GLY A 484 4.66 -28.39 16.86
CA GLY A 484 5.50 -29.42 16.26
C GLY A 484 5.07 -30.84 16.57
N SER A 485 5.86 -31.80 16.10
CA SER A 485 5.71 -33.24 16.23
C SER A 485 6.64 -33.81 17.33
N THR A 486 7.55 -32.99 17.86
CA THR A 486 8.42 -33.38 18.98
C THR A 486 8.28 -32.49 20.21
N PRO A 487 8.32 -33.06 21.43
CA PRO A 487 8.09 -32.29 22.65
C PRO A 487 9.22 -31.31 22.96
N VAL A 488 8.85 -30.10 23.35
CA VAL A 488 9.77 -29.12 23.95
C VAL A 488 9.91 -29.29 25.46
N ARG A 489 11.04 -28.89 26.01
CA ARG A 489 11.42 -29.08 27.42
C ARG A 489 11.92 -27.81 28.07
N GLY A 490 11.74 -27.73 29.38
CA GLY A 490 12.22 -26.62 30.21
C GLY A 490 11.65 -25.29 29.75
N VAL A 491 10.35 -25.26 29.43
CA VAL A 491 9.66 -24.03 29.00
C VAL A 491 9.58 -23.09 30.21
N SER A 492 10.21 -21.93 30.08
CA SER A 492 10.16 -20.84 31.04
C SER A 492 9.53 -19.65 30.35
N LEU A 493 8.43 -19.15 30.88
CA LEU A 493 7.76 -17.95 30.39
C LEU A 493 8.05 -16.78 31.35
N ALA A 494 8.06 -15.56 30.82
CA ALA A 494 8.15 -14.35 31.63
C ALA A 494 7.16 -13.31 31.10
N LEU A 495 6.61 -12.52 32.02
CA LEU A 495 5.76 -11.36 31.74
C LEU A 495 6.37 -10.14 32.39
N THR A 496 6.45 -9.05 31.63
CA THR A 496 6.88 -7.74 32.11
C THR A 496 5.92 -6.68 31.59
N ALA A 497 5.81 -5.57 32.30
CA ALA A 497 5.03 -4.41 31.88
C ALA A 497 5.90 -3.15 31.86
N SER A 498 5.53 -2.16 31.07
CA SER A 498 6.20 -0.85 31.03
C SER A 498 6.14 -0.14 32.38
N SER A 499 7.01 0.85 32.57
CA SER A 499 7.02 1.68 33.78
C SER A 499 5.64 2.30 34.04
N GLY A 500 5.17 2.25 35.28
CA GLY A 500 3.82 2.70 35.65
C GLY A 500 2.76 1.59 35.63
N ALA A 501 3.12 0.36 35.26
CA ALA A 501 2.23 -0.79 35.34
C ALA A 501 2.90 -1.98 36.06
N THR A 502 2.08 -2.80 36.72
CA THR A 502 2.49 -4.08 37.31
C THR A 502 1.73 -5.22 36.66
N VAL A 503 2.42 -6.28 36.25
CA VAL A 503 1.82 -7.52 35.72
C VAL A 503 1.98 -8.65 36.72
N THR A 504 0.88 -9.35 37.01
CA THR A 504 0.83 -10.47 37.96
C THR A 504 0.27 -11.72 37.28
N PRO A 505 1.08 -12.76 37.02
CA PRO A 505 0.58 -14.04 36.52
C PRO A 505 -0.13 -14.84 37.63
N ALA A 506 -1.18 -15.58 37.27
CA ALA A 506 -1.95 -16.40 38.20
C ALA A 506 -1.22 -17.67 38.68
N SER A 507 -0.14 -18.08 38.01
CA SER A 507 0.68 -19.24 38.39
C SER A 507 2.13 -19.08 37.96
N VAL A 508 3.01 -19.95 38.46
CA VAL A 508 4.43 -19.94 38.10
C VAL A 508 4.59 -20.26 36.60
N PRO A 509 5.28 -19.40 35.83
CA PRO A 509 5.36 -19.51 34.39
C PRO A 509 6.40 -20.53 33.92
N SER A 510 6.31 -21.79 34.35
CA SER A 510 7.25 -22.82 33.92
C SER A 510 6.62 -24.21 33.74
N ARG A 511 7.16 -25.00 32.82
CA ARG A 511 6.82 -26.41 32.56
C ARG A 511 8.05 -27.23 32.16
N SER A 512 8.18 -28.42 32.72
CA SER A 512 9.31 -29.32 32.43
C SER A 512 9.26 -29.90 31.02
N VAL A 513 8.08 -30.25 30.55
CA VAL A 513 7.82 -30.81 29.21
C VAL A 513 6.48 -30.26 28.73
N VAL A 514 6.41 -29.90 27.46
CA VAL A 514 5.17 -29.61 26.73
C VAL A 514 5.14 -30.57 25.55
N TRP A 515 4.06 -31.33 25.41
CA TRP A 515 3.92 -32.29 24.32
C TRP A 515 3.36 -31.64 23.06
N PRO A 516 3.58 -32.25 21.87
CA PRO A 516 2.93 -31.84 20.62
C PRO A 516 1.43 -31.54 20.79
N GLY A 517 1.02 -30.33 20.41
CA GLY A 517 -0.35 -29.83 20.50
C GLY A 517 -0.79 -29.36 21.89
N GLU A 518 0.04 -29.53 22.93
CA GLU A 518 -0.26 -29.06 24.27
C GLU A 518 -0.13 -27.52 24.36
N LYS A 519 -1.03 -26.91 25.13
CA LYS A 519 -1.07 -25.48 25.37
C LYS A 519 -0.85 -25.18 26.84
N ILE A 520 0.07 -24.27 27.14
CA ILE A 520 0.15 -23.64 28.46
C ILE A 520 -0.67 -22.36 28.40
N ARG A 521 -1.64 -22.20 29.30
CA ARG A 521 -2.41 -20.96 29.45
C ARG A 521 -2.22 -20.42 30.85
N ILE A 522 -1.73 -19.20 30.96
CA ILE A 522 -1.50 -18.51 32.22
C ILE A 522 -2.31 -17.22 32.22
N PRO A 523 -3.45 -17.18 32.94
CA PRO A 523 -4.14 -15.92 33.19
C PRO A 523 -3.21 -14.95 33.90
N PHE A 524 -3.27 -13.67 33.56
CA PHE A 524 -2.54 -12.61 34.23
C PHE A 524 -3.41 -11.37 34.42
N THR A 525 -3.01 -10.52 35.35
CA THR A 525 -3.63 -9.21 35.58
C THR A 525 -2.57 -8.12 35.46
N VAL A 526 -2.88 -7.11 34.66
CA VAL A 526 -2.13 -5.85 34.60
C VAL A 526 -2.88 -4.84 35.45
N THR A 527 -2.17 -4.18 36.35
CA THR A 527 -2.66 -3.01 37.07
C THR A 527 -1.81 -1.82 36.65
N ILE A 528 -2.46 -0.81 36.07
CA ILE A 528 -1.85 0.44 35.65
C ILE A 528 -2.01 1.45 36.79
N ALA A 529 -0.94 2.16 37.12
CA ALA A 529 -0.97 3.19 38.15
C ALA A 529 -1.94 4.30 37.74
N ALA A 530 -2.63 4.89 38.72
CA ALA A 530 -3.44 6.08 38.46
C ALA A 530 -2.58 7.19 37.86
N SER A 531 -3.11 7.87 36.85
CA SER A 531 -2.44 8.89 36.04
C SER A 531 -3.37 10.09 35.86
N ASP A 532 -2.78 11.27 35.63
CA ASP A 532 -3.51 12.47 35.24
C ASP A 532 -3.61 12.61 33.70
N ALA A 533 -3.15 11.62 32.94
CA ALA A 533 -3.34 11.56 31.49
C ALA A 533 -4.72 10.98 31.15
N LEU A 534 -5.37 11.49 30.09
CA LEU A 534 -6.67 10.98 29.64
C LEU A 534 -6.59 9.50 29.26
N PHE A 535 -5.53 9.11 28.55
CA PHE A 535 -5.25 7.72 28.23
C PHE A 535 -3.89 7.33 28.81
N THR A 536 -3.82 6.17 29.44
CA THR A 536 -2.55 5.59 29.87
C THR A 536 -2.39 4.23 29.23
N THR A 537 -1.41 4.11 28.34
CA THR A 537 -1.07 2.86 27.68
C THR A 537 0.08 2.17 28.40
N ALA A 538 -0.11 0.90 28.76
CA ALA A 538 0.95 0.05 29.25
C ALA A 538 1.28 -1.03 28.23
N SER A 539 2.55 -1.15 27.86
CA SER A 539 3.04 -2.28 27.07
C SER A 539 3.27 -3.48 28.00
N VAL A 540 2.83 -4.66 27.56
CA VAL A 540 3.08 -5.94 28.22
C VAL A 540 3.89 -6.80 27.28
N ASN A 541 5.03 -7.29 27.76
CA ASN A 541 5.92 -8.15 27.01
C ASN A 541 5.93 -9.54 27.64
N ALA A 542 5.65 -10.55 26.82
CA ALA A 542 5.85 -11.95 27.11
C ALA A 542 7.13 -12.45 26.46
N SER A 543 7.80 -13.40 27.10
CA SER A 543 8.86 -14.17 26.47
C SER A 543 8.78 -15.63 26.89
N ALA A 544 9.33 -16.51 26.05
CA ALA A 544 9.46 -17.92 26.32
C ALA A 544 10.87 -18.41 25.96
N ASP A 545 11.53 -19.09 26.89
CA ASP A 545 12.76 -19.85 26.63
C ASP A 545 12.44 -21.36 26.74
N PHE A 546 12.95 -22.17 25.82
CA PHE A 546 12.75 -23.61 25.83
C PHE A 546 13.89 -24.37 25.14
N ARG A 547 13.89 -25.71 25.27
CA ARG A 547 14.83 -26.63 24.61
C ARG A 547 14.09 -27.67 23.80
N TYR A 548 14.72 -28.22 22.76
CA TYR A 548 14.17 -29.31 21.95
C TYR A 548 15.20 -30.42 21.71
N LEU A 549 14.75 -31.57 21.20
CA LEU A 549 15.43 -32.87 21.30
C LEU A 549 16.90 -32.89 20.85
N ILE A 550 17.28 -32.11 19.83
CA ILE A 550 18.64 -32.09 19.27
C ILE A 550 19.61 -31.14 20.00
N GLY A 551 19.32 -30.76 21.24
CA GLY A 551 20.19 -29.89 22.04
C GLY A 551 20.08 -28.40 21.69
N GLY A 552 19.17 -28.04 20.79
CA GLY A 552 18.87 -26.66 20.46
C GLY A 552 18.01 -25.98 21.53
N SER A 553 18.03 -24.65 21.52
CA SER A 553 17.20 -23.79 22.36
C SER A 553 16.38 -22.85 21.50
N GLY A 554 15.16 -22.56 21.93
CA GLY A 554 14.30 -21.55 21.31
C GLY A 554 14.04 -20.40 22.25
N LYS A 555 13.89 -19.22 21.66
CA LYS A 555 13.38 -18.02 22.32
C LYS A 555 12.22 -17.47 21.51
N LEU A 556 11.18 -17.03 22.20
CA LEU A 556 10.03 -16.34 21.63
C LEU A 556 9.77 -15.07 22.42
N ALA A 557 9.17 -14.10 21.76
CA ALA A 557 8.72 -12.87 22.40
C ALA A 557 7.39 -12.45 21.78
N ALA A 558 6.46 -12.02 22.60
CA ALA A 558 5.25 -11.36 22.16
C ALA A 558 5.07 -10.09 22.97
N ALA A 559 4.50 -9.07 22.37
CA ALA A 559 4.14 -7.85 23.04
C ALA A 559 2.71 -7.50 22.69
N ASP A 560 2.04 -6.85 23.63
CA ASP A 560 0.81 -6.16 23.32
C ASP A 560 0.73 -4.93 24.21
N SER A 561 -0.19 -4.04 23.92
CA SER A 561 -0.44 -2.91 24.78
C SER A 561 -1.87 -2.94 25.28
N THR A 562 -2.07 -2.33 26.43
CA THR A 562 -3.41 -2.11 26.94
C THR A 562 -3.53 -0.67 27.39
N THR A 563 -4.51 0.02 26.82
CA THR A 563 -4.86 1.38 27.21
C THR A 563 -5.96 1.31 28.24
N VAL A 564 -5.79 2.10 29.31
CA VAL A 564 -6.83 2.41 30.27
C VAL A 564 -7.21 3.87 30.17
N SER A 565 -8.49 4.14 30.37
CA SER A 565 -9.08 5.47 30.32
C SER A 565 -9.93 5.73 31.55
N HIS A 566 -10.24 7.01 31.81
CA HIS A 566 -11.15 7.39 32.86
C HIS A 566 -12.61 7.22 32.40
N PRO A 567 -13.51 6.70 33.25
CA PRO A 567 -14.89 6.48 32.86
C PRO A 567 -15.57 7.81 32.52
N VAL A 568 -16.28 7.84 31.39
CA VAL A 568 -17.15 8.97 31.04
C VAL A 568 -18.39 8.92 31.93
N THR A 569 -18.70 10.06 32.56
CA THR A 569 -19.82 10.20 33.48
C THR A 569 -20.88 11.14 32.89
N GLY A 570 -22.12 10.98 33.37
CA GLY A 570 -23.20 11.90 33.00
C GLY A 570 -22.84 13.35 33.34
N PRO A 571 -23.24 14.34 32.51
CA PRO A 571 -24.29 14.23 31.48
C PRO A 571 -23.82 13.76 30.09
N TYR A 572 -22.53 13.49 29.89
CA TYR A 572 -22.02 13.04 28.58
C TYR A 572 -22.51 11.63 28.23
N LYS A 573 -22.83 11.44 26.95
CA LYS A 573 -22.98 10.14 26.30
C LYS A 573 -21.83 9.93 25.33
N THR A 574 -21.52 8.66 25.07
CA THR A 574 -20.50 8.26 24.09
C THR A 574 -21.18 7.49 22.96
N PHE A 575 -20.75 7.72 21.72
CA PHE A 575 -21.15 6.94 20.56
C PHE A 575 -19.96 6.74 19.63
N ALA A 576 -19.89 5.58 18.97
CA ALA A 576 -18.94 5.36 17.90
C ALA A 576 -19.57 4.50 16.79
N SER A 577 -19.40 4.92 15.53
CA SER A 577 -19.72 4.09 14.36
C SER A 577 -18.54 3.19 13.94
N THR A 578 -17.39 3.36 14.58
CA THR A 578 -16.15 2.60 14.39
C THR A 578 -15.49 2.30 15.74
N THR A 579 -14.30 1.69 15.76
CA THR A 579 -13.55 1.43 16.99
C THR A 579 -13.18 2.76 17.66
N ALA A 580 -13.65 2.98 18.89
CA ALA A 580 -13.26 4.13 19.69
C ALA A 580 -13.18 3.82 21.20
N GLN A 581 -12.35 4.59 21.90
CA GLN A 581 -12.27 4.65 23.35
C GLN A 581 -12.42 6.11 23.81
N PHE A 582 -13.02 6.29 24.99
CA PHE A 582 -13.36 7.59 25.53
C PHE A 582 -12.78 7.75 26.92
N SER A 583 -12.39 8.98 27.26
CA SER A 583 -11.87 9.33 28.58
C SER A 583 -12.41 10.67 29.06
N GLN A 584 -12.68 10.78 30.36
CA GLN A 584 -13.06 12.04 31.00
C GLN A 584 -12.27 12.25 32.29
N LEU A 585 -11.52 13.34 32.38
CA LEU A 585 -10.79 13.73 33.59
C LEU A 585 -11.05 15.20 33.92
N GLY A 586 -12.00 15.43 34.82
CA GLY A 586 -12.48 16.78 35.12
C GLY A 586 -13.21 17.38 33.92
N ASP A 587 -12.71 18.51 33.43
CA ASP A 587 -13.18 19.21 32.24
C ASP A 587 -12.48 18.79 30.94
N ARG A 588 -11.47 17.91 31.03
CA ARG A 588 -10.79 17.34 29.87
C ARG A 588 -11.51 16.12 29.34
N LEU A 589 -11.66 16.04 28.02
CA LEU A 589 -12.29 14.96 27.29
C LEU A 589 -11.28 14.37 26.32
N GLY A 590 -11.19 13.06 26.23
CA GLY A 590 -10.28 12.36 25.32
C GLY A 590 -11.05 11.39 24.43
N ILE A 591 -10.71 11.36 23.15
CA ILE A 591 -11.23 10.39 22.18
C ILE A 591 -10.06 9.74 21.45
N GLN A 592 -9.95 8.41 21.55
CA GLN A 592 -9.16 7.59 20.66
C GLN A 592 -10.11 6.95 19.64
N ALA A 593 -10.04 7.29 18.36
CA ALA A 593 -10.96 6.76 17.35
C ALA A 593 -10.25 6.35 16.05
N GLN A 594 -10.75 5.28 15.43
CA GLN A 594 -10.45 4.91 14.04
C GLN A 594 -11.41 5.62 13.09
N GLY A 595 -11.37 5.30 11.79
CA GLY A 595 -12.40 5.68 10.83
C GLY A 595 -11.84 6.13 9.50
N ALA A 596 -12.51 5.76 8.41
CA ALA A 596 -12.16 6.06 7.03
C ALA A 596 -12.30 7.55 6.70
N ASP A 597 -13.50 8.09 6.94
CA ASP A 597 -13.79 9.52 6.74
C ASP A 597 -15.13 9.92 7.37
N LEU A 598 -15.41 11.22 7.31
CA LEU A 598 -16.67 11.87 7.63
C LEU A 598 -16.99 12.88 6.51
N TRP A 599 -17.30 12.36 5.32
CA TRP A 599 -17.62 13.14 4.11
C TRP A 599 -18.37 12.27 3.09
N GLY A 600 -19.35 12.86 2.39
CA GLY A 600 -20.18 12.17 1.41
C GLY A 600 -20.82 10.91 2.00
N SER A 601 -20.68 9.78 1.32
CA SER A 601 -21.27 8.49 1.77
C SER A 601 -20.59 7.86 2.99
N THR A 602 -19.50 8.43 3.50
CA THR A 602 -18.72 7.86 4.61
C THR A 602 -19.02 8.63 5.90
N ASN A 603 -19.37 7.92 6.98
CA ASN A 603 -19.84 8.53 8.23
C ASN A 603 -19.29 7.78 9.46
N GLU A 604 -17.97 7.75 9.58
CA GLU A 604 -17.25 6.99 10.62
C GLU A 604 -16.62 7.92 11.65
N TYR A 605 -17.00 7.80 12.93
CA TYR A 605 -16.48 8.66 14.01
C TYR A 605 -16.67 8.07 15.40
N GLY A 606 -15.91 8.59 16.37
CA GLY A 606 -16.20 8.50 17.80
C GLY A 606 -16.58 9.88 18.36
N ALA A 607 -17.61 9.95 19.19
CA ALA A 607 -18.11 11.20 19.76
C ALA A 607 -18.46 11.11 21.26
N MET A 608 -18.21 12.20 21.98
CA MET A 608 -18.71 12.47 23.33
C MET A 608 -19.64 13.68 23.29
N TYR A 609 -20.90 13.49 23.68
CA TYR A 609 -21.94 14.48 23.39
C TYR A 609 -22.98 14.65 24.50
N LEU A 610 -23.67 15.78 24.44
CA LEU A 610 -24.82 16.12 25.28
C LEU A 610 -26.10 16.05 24.44
N PRO A 611 -27.06 15.18 24.82
CA PRO A 611 -28.27 15.03 24.03
C PRO A 611 -29.19 16.25 24.08
N GLY A 612 -29.69 16.69 22.92
CA GLY A 612 -30.68 17.76 22.79
C GLY A 612 -30.27 19.13 23.36
N LYS A 613 -28.96 19.42 23.46
CA LYS A 613 -28.44 20.67 24.03
C LYS A 613 -28.23 21.80 23.05
N GLU A 614 -28.12 21.51 21.75
CA GLU A 614 -27.99 22.54 20.74
C GLU A 614 -29.37 23.03 20.30
N HIS A 615 -29.59 24.34 20.29
CA HIS A 615 -30.84 24.98 19.87
C HIS A 615 -30.58 26.34 19.23
N ASP A 616 -31.62 27.01 18.75
CA ASP A 616 -31.48 28.36 18.21
C ASP A 616 -30.86 29.32 19.26
N GLY A 617 -29.83 30.07 18.86
CA GLY A 617 -29.04 30.94 19.73
C GLY A 617 -27.92 30.24 20.51
N SER A 618 -27.75 28.92 20.37
CA SER A 618 -26.63 28.20 21.00
C SER A 618 -25.28 28.65 20.43
N THR A 619 -24.28 28.64 21.30
CA THR A 619 -22.88 28.87 21.03
C THR A 619 -22.09 27.79 21.75
N THR A 620 -21.55 26.87 20.97
CA THR A 620 -20.75 25.76 21.46
C THR A 620 -19.27 26.09 21.28
N VAL A 621 -18.46 25.91 22.33
CA VAL A 621 -17.01 26.20 22.34
C VAL A 621 -16.25 24.99 22.84
N VAL A 622 -15.10 24.71 22.25
CA VAL A 622 -14.13 23.72 22.74
C VAL A 622 -12.71 24.17 22.44
N ARG A 623 -11.75 23.76 23.27
CA ARG A 623 -10.32 23.81 22.96
C ARG A 623 -9.85 22.42 22.55
N ILE A 624 -9.19 22.31 21.41
CA ILE A 624 -8.44 21.12 21.03
C ILE A 624 -7.02 21.31 21.57
N ASP A 625 -6.66 20.52 22.56
CA ASP A 625 -5.35 20.59 23.20
C ASP A 625 -4.28 19.93 22.32
N SER A 626 -4.60 18.78 21.74
CA SER A 626 -3.76 18.06 20.78
C SER A 626 -4.55 17.07 19.94
N GLN A 627 -4.06 16.79 18.73
CA GLN A 627 -4.57 15.75 17.85
C GLN A 627 -3.40 14.98 17.23
N ALA A 628 -3.48 13.64 17.24
CA ALA A 628 -2.53 12.79 16.53
C ALA A 628 -2.65 12.98 15.02
N ASN A 629 -1.51 13.12 14.32
CA ASN A 629 -1.46 13.20 12.86
C ASN A 629 -1.43 11.80 12.23
N SER A 630 -2.54 11.07 12.31
CA SER A 630 -2.70 9.78 11.62
C SER A 630 -2.84 9.95 10.10
N ASN A 631 -3.34 11.10 9.67
CA ASN A 631 -3.48 11.51 8.27
C ASN A 631 -3.67 13.04 8.24
N VAL A 632 -3.22 13.70 7.18
CA VAL A 632 -3.42 15.16 6.99
C VAL A 632 -4.89 15.60 6.97
N TRP A 633 -5.81 14.66 6.70
CA TRP A 633 -7.26 14.83 6.68
C TRP A 633 -7.99 14.21 7.89
N ALA A 634 -7.26 13.76 8.92
CA ALA A 634 -7.87 13.45 10.21
C ALA A 634 -8.65 14.67 10.70
N LYS A 635 -9.82 14.47 11.33
CA LYS A 635 -10.73 15.55 11.74
C LYS A 635 -11.11 15.39 13.20
N ALA A 636 -11.06 16.48 13.94
CA ALA A 636 -11.68 16.56 15.25
C ALA A 636 -12.17 17.97 15.56
N GLY A 637 -13.17 18.05 16.43
CA GLY A 637 -13.76 19.32 16.82
C GLY A 637 -15.18 19.16 17.32
N ILE A 638 -16.06 20.08 16.92
CA ILE A 638 -17.47 20.11 17.35
C ILE A 638 -18.33 19.39 16.31
N MET A 639 -19.22 18.52 16.77
CA MET A 639 -20.26 17.88 15.95
C MET A 639 -21.65 18.23 16.49
N VAL A 640 -22.56 18.55 15.57
CA VAL A 640 -23.99 18.72 15.84
C VAL A 640 -24.79 17.81 14.90
N ARG A 641 -25.74 17.06 15.45
CA ARG A 641 -26.70 16.23 14.69
C ARG A 641 -28.04 16.17 15.40
N ASN A 642 -29.12 15.91 14.67
CA ASN A 642 -30.42 15.62 15.31
C ASN A 642 -30.32 14.41 16.26
N ASP A 643 -29.49 13.43 15.90
CA ASP A 643 -29.15 12.26 16.73
C ASP A 643 -27.70 11.84 16.40
N ILE A 644 -26.77 12.07 17.32
CA ILE A 644 -25.36 11.69 17.14
C ILE A 644 -25.19 10.16 17.15
N SER A 645 -26.14 9.39 17.69
CA SER A 645 -26.06 7.93 17.69
C SER A 645 -26.58 7.25 16.42
N ASN A 646 -27.13 8.01 15.48
CA ASN A 646 -27.67 7.50 14.22
C ASN A 646 -26.78 7.86 13.02
N ALA A 647 -25.61 7.23 12.92
CA ALA A 647 -24.65 7.50 11.86
C ALA A 647 -25.13 7.16 10.43
N ASN A 648 -26.21 6.40 10.24
CA ASN A 648 -26.66 6.01 8.89
C ASN A 648 -27.89 6.79 8.39
N ALA A 649 -28.52 7.61 9.24
CA ALA A 649 -29.75 8.34 8.89
C ALA A 649 -29.94 9.64 9.71
N GLY A 650 -28.88 10.17 10.32
CA GLY A 650 -28.96 11.34 11.18
C GLY A 650 -28.98 12.65 10.41
N ALA A 651 -30.16 13.24 10.23
CA ALA A 651 -30.34 14.59 9.68
C ALA A 651 -29.74 15.70 10.58
N GLY A 652 -29.64 16.90 10.04
CA GLY A 652 -29.23 18.10 10.77
C GLY A 652 -27.72 18.15 11.03
N HIS A 653 -26.90 17.68 10.10
CA HIS A 653 -25.49 17.41 10.34
C HIS A 653 -24.60 18.60 10.01
N VAL A 654 -23.78 19.02 10.97
CA VAL A 654 -22.71 20.00 10.78
C VAL A 654 -21.55 19.69 11.70
N ILE A 655 -20.33 19.88 11.19
CA ILE A 655 -19.10 19.77 11.96
C ILE A 655 -18.24 21.01 11.79
N LEU A 656 -17.56 21.39 12.86
CA LEU A 656 -16.47 22.35 12.84
C LEU A 656 -15.21 21.60 13.29
N ALA A 657 -14.21 21.54 12.42
CA ALA A 657 -13.06 20.67 12.58
C ALA A 657 -11.73 21.42 12.49
N GLU A 658 -10.71 20.85 13.11
CA GLU A 658 -9.30 21.12 12.81
C GLU A 658 -8.64 19.83 12.28
N THR A 659 -7.81 19.98 11.24
CA THR A 659 -7.10 18.88 10.59
C THR A 659 -5.58 19.07 10.70
N PRO A 660 -4.76 18.00 10.78
CA PRO A 660 -3.32 18.15 10.95
C PRO A 660 -2.62 18.83 9.76
N GLY A 661 -3.14 18.68 8.55
CA GLY A 661 -2.50 19.21 7.33
C GLY A 661 -3.32 20.19 6.50
N ASN A 662 -4.63 20.33 6.74
CA ASN A 662 -5.53 21.11 5.86
C ASN A 662 -6.26 22.27 6.57
N GLY A 663 -5.91 22.56 7.83
CA GLY A 663 -6.44 23.71 8.55
C GLY A 663 -7.81 23.47 9.19
N PHE A 664 -8.59 24.54 9.31
CA PHE A 664 -9.90 24.55 9.95
C PHE A 664 -11.01 24.41 8.91
N LEU A 665 -11.99 23.54 9.18
CA LEU A 665 -13.06 23.19 8.26
C LEU A 665 -14.42 23.40 8.92
N LEU A 666 -15.38 23.94 8.18
CA LEU A 666 -16.81 23.84 8.49
C LEU A 666 -17.46 23.02 7.38
N ASP A 667 -17.93 21.83 7.73
CA ASP A 667 -18.61 20.94 6.80
C ASP A 667 -20.08 20.79 7.23
N TRP A 668 -21.01 20.80 6.28
CA TRP A 668 -22.43 20.70 6.58
C TRP A 668 -23.22 19.92 5.52
N ASP A 669 -24.36 19.42 5.97
CA ASP A 669 -25.42 18.80 5.18
C ASP A 669 -26.27 19.89 4.52
N SER A 670 -25.99 20.21 3.26
CA SER A 670 -26.61 21.34 2.56
C SER A 670 -27.94 21.01 1.91
N ASP A 671 -28.24 19.73 1.65
CA ASP A 671 -29.48 19.27 1.02
C ASP A 671 -30.47 18.57 1.98
N GLY A 672 -30.02 18.21 3.18
CA GLY A 672 -30.81 17.64 4.24
C GLY A 672 -30.85 16.11 4.28
N ASP A 673 -29.99 15.41 3.53
CA ASP A 673 -29.97 13.94 3.45
C ASP A 673 -29.23 13.27 4.64
N GLY A 674 -28.54 14.05 5.47
CA GLY A 674 -27.79 13.60 6.64
C GLY A 674 -26.31 13.30 6.39
N LEU A 675 -25.82 13.55 5.18
CA LEU A 675 -24.43 13.43 4.76
C LEU A 675 -23.79 14.81 4.62
N LEU A 676 -22.47 14.90 4.83
CA LEU A 676 -21.75 16.16 4.64
C LEU A 676 -21.34 16.27 3.17
N ASP A 677 -21.75 17.36 2.52
CA ASP A 677 -21.57 17.54 1.08
C ASP A 677 -21.03 18.93 0.71
N GLN A 678 -21.02 19.86 1.67
CA GLN A 678 -20.54 21.22 1.46
C GLN A 678 -19.54 21.62 2.55
N GLN A 679 -18.49 22.33 2.14
CA GLN A 679 -17.36 22.71 2.99
C GLN A 679 -16.99 24.19 2.82
N ALA A 680 -16.51 24.79 3.91
CA ALA A 680 -15.70 26.00 3.92
C ALA A 680 -14.41 25.73 4.71
N SER A 681 -13.29 26.27 4.25
CA SER A 681 -11.98 26.00 4.86
C SER A 681 -11.08 27.23 4.90
N VAL A 682 -10.20 27.26 5.89
CA VAL A 682 -9.14 28.26 6.04
C VAL A 682 -7.83 27.58 6.47
N ALA A 683 -6.71 27.95 5.85
CA ALA A 683 -5.37 27.51 6.25
C ALA A 683 -4.92 28.27 7.52
N ALA A 684 -4.00 27.83 8.39
CA ALA A 684 -3.37 26.54 8.64
C ALA A 684 -3.61 26.18 10.12
N ALA A 685 -3.69 24.89 10.44
CA ALA A 685 -3.99 24.37 11.78
C ALA A 685 -2.83 24.61 12.76
N VAL A 686 -3.15 24.81 14.04
CA VAL A 686 -2.18 24.98 15.12
C VAL A 686 -2.74 24.39 16.41
N TYR A 687 -1.94 23.60 17.12
CA TYR A 687 -2.32 23.06 18.43
C TYR A 687 -1.57 23.79 19.55
N PRO A 688 -2.26 24.17 20.65
CA PRO A 688 -3.70 24.10 20.84
C PRO A 688 -4.47 25.18 20.04
N ALA A 689 -5.74 24.92 19.71
CA ALA A 689 -6.66 25.90 19.16
C ALA A 689 -8.06 25.79 19.77
N TRP A 690 -8.87 26.84 19.59
CA TRP A 690 -10.25 26.88 20.06
C TRP A 690 -11.19 26.93 18.86
N LEU A 691 -12.27 26.15 18.94
CA LEU A 691 -13.36 26.15 17.99
C LEU A 691 -14.61 26.71 18.66
N LYS A 692 -15.39 27.49 17.89
CA LYS A 692 -16.69 28.01 18.31
C LYS A 692 -17.70 27.87 17.18
N LEU A 693 -18.80 27.21 17.46
CA LEU A 693 -19.92 27.04 16.55
C LEU A 693 -21.12 27.83 17.09
N ALA A 694 -21.64 28.79 16.32
CA ALA A 694 -22.80 29.59 16.69
C ALA A 694 -23.98 29.30 15.77
N ARG A 695 -25.17 29.09 16.35
CA ARG A 695 -26.39 28.76 15.62
C ARG A 695 -27.40 29.92 15.62
N SER A 696 -27.98 30.18 14.46
CA SER A 696 -29.11 31.10 14.25
C SER A 696 -30.12 30.46 13.29
N GLY A 697 -31.25 30.00 13.81
CA GLY A 697 -32.23 29.18 13.12
C GLY A 697 -31.59 27.89 12.61
N ASN A 698 -31.56 27.74 11.29
CA ASN A 698 -30.93 26.60 10.60
C ASN A 698 -29.55 26.96 10.03
N THR A 699 -28.97 28.11 10.40
CA THR A 699 -27.66 28.56 9.94
C THR A 699 -26.63 28.41 11.05
N PHE A 700 -25.48 27.86 10.70
CA PHE A 700 -24.35 27.63 11.60
C PHE A 700 -23.14 28.42 11.11
N SER A 701 -22.49 29.15 12.02
CA SER A 701 -21.25 29.87 11.73
C SER A 701 -20.11 29.31 12.57
N GLY A 702 -19.07 28.83 11.90
CA GLY A 702 -17.89 28.25 12.54
C GLY A 702 -16.76 29.26 12.67
N TYR A 703 -16.12 29.30 13.83
CA TYR A 703 -15.02 30.19 14.13
C TYR A 703 -13.86 29.42 14.77
N TYR A 704 -12.64 29.87 14.53
CA TYR A 704 -11.45 29.37 15.21
C TYR A 704 -10.71 30.51 15.94
N SER A 705 -9.89 30.15 16.93
CA SER A 705 -8.99 31.05 17.63
C SER A 705 -7.71 30.31 18.01
N THR A 706 -6.56 30.99 17.96
CA THR A 706 -5.24 30.44 18.30
C THR A 706 -4.70 31.01 19.62
N ASP A 707 -5.38 32.02 20.18
CA ASP A 707 -5.04 32.70 21.43
C ASP A 707 -6.17 32.61 22.48
N GLY A 708 -7.32 32.03 22.12
CA GLY A 708 -8.53 31.95 22.93
C GLY A 708 -9.30 33.26 23.07
N VAL A 709 -8.89 34.33 22.38
CA VAL A 709 -9.45 35.69 22.50
C VAL A 709 -9.95 36.20 21.15
N THR A 710 -9.13 36.07 20.11
CA THR A 710 -9.40 36.54 18.75
C THR A 710 -10.08 35.44 17.95
N TRP A 711 -11.34 35.68 17.55
CA TRP A 711 -12.14 34.71 16.81
C TRP A 711 -12.21 35.05 15.32
N ASN A 712 -11.77 34.13 14.47
CA ASN A 712 -11.76 34.25 13.03
C ASN A 712 -12.83 33.33 12.42
N LEU A 713 -13.55 33.82 11.40
CA LEU A 713 -14.58 33.04 10.72
C LEU A 713 -13.94 31.98 9.81
N VAL A 714 -14.39 30.73 9.92
CA VAL A 714 -14.09 29.65 8.97
C VAL A 714 -15.11 29.69 7.83
N GLY A 715 -16.41 29.75 8.18
CA GLY A 715 -17.50 29.82 7.22
C GLY A 715 -18.87 29.90 7.88
N THR A 716 -19.90 30.02 7.05
CA THR A 716 -21.32 30.00 7.45
C THR A 716 -22.09 29.10 6.51
N GLY A 717 -22.78 28.09 7.04
CA GLY A 717 -23.54 27.10 6.29
C GLY A 717 -24.99 27.00 6.78
N ALA A 718 -25.92 26.71 5.86
CA ALA A 718 -27.31 26.44 6.18
C ALA A 718 -27.54 24.91 6.20
N VAL A 719 -28.19 24.42 7.25
CA VAL A 719 -28.52 23.00 7.48
C VAL A 719 -30.04 22.87 7.47
N PRO A 720 -30.68 22.63 6.31
CA PRO A 720 -32.13 22.69 6.17
C PRO A 720 -32.88 21.69 7.06
N SER A 721 -32.24 20.57 7.36
CA SER A 721 -32.78 19.43 8.11
C SER A 721 -32.56 19.53 9.64
N ALA A 722 -32.01 20.66 10.14
CA ALA A 722 -31.76 20.87 11.56
C ALA A 722 -33.05 20.92 12.39
N ALA A 723 -33.15 20.07 13.42
CA ALA A 723 -34.28 20.05 14.35
C ALA A 723 -34.22 21.22 15.35
N ALA A 724 -35.35 21.50 16.02
CA ALA A 724 -35.44 22.57 17.02
C ALA A 724 -34.43 22.42 18.17
N THR A 725 -34.14 21.17 18.56
CA THR A 725 -33.05 20.81 19.46
C THR A 725 -32.26 19.67 18.84
N GLN A 726 -30.94 19.67 19.03
CA GLN A 726 -30.01 18.71 18.47
C GLN A 726 -29.01 18.24 19.53
N ASP A 727 -28.40 17.09 19.28
CA ASP A 727 -27.25 16.62 20.03
C ASP A 727 -26.01 17.42 19.63
N VAL A 728 -25.15 17.73 20.61
CA VAL A 728 -23.89 18.43 20.37
C VAL A 728 -22.77 17.89 21.23
N GLY A 729 -21.58 17.77 20.65
CA GLY A 729 -20.45 17.17 21.33
C GLY A 729 -19.12 17.42 20.64
N VAL A 730 -18.09 16.79 21.21
CA VAL A 730 -16.78 16.64 20.57
C VAL A 730 -16.72 15.32 19.83
N TYR A 731 -15.99 15.29 18.72
CA TYR A 731 -15.79 14.09 17.91
C TYR A 731 -14.36 13.99 17.37
N ALA A 732 -13.95 12.79 16.98
CA ALA A 732 -12.68 12.54 16.30
C ALA A 732 -12.78 11.42 15.25
N ILE A 733 -11.99 11.54 14.18
CA ILE A 733 -11.74 10.52 13.16
C ILE A 733 -10.25 10.47 12.81
N SER A 734 -9.71 9.28 12.59
CA SER A 734 -8.31 9.11 12.17
C SER A 734 -8.06 9.35 10.68
N HIS A 735 -9.12 9.26 9.86
CA HIS A 735 -9.03 9.21 8.39
C HIS A 735 -8.10 8.08 7.88
N ALA A 736 -8.11 6.97 8.63
CA ALA A 736 -7.37 5.74 8.42
C ALA A 736 -8.13 4.59 9.11
N PRO A 737 -8.94 3.78 8.40
CA PRO A 737 -9.94 2.86 8.97
C PRO A 737 -9.43 1.82 9.99
N ARG A 738 -8.11 1.67 10.11
CA ARG A 738 -7.43 0.69 10.98
C ARG A 738 -6.38 1.32 11.90
N THR A 739 -6.22 2.64 11.88
CA THR A 739 -5.27 3.36 12.73
C THR A 739 -6.05 4.15 13.76
N THR A 740 -5.75 3.95 15.05
CA THR A 740 -6.37 4.74 16.11
C THR A 740 -5.63 6.06 16.28
N ALA A 741 -6.36 7.18 16.22
CA ALA A 741 -5.83 8.51 16.50
C ALA A 741 -6.40 9.05 17.81
N GLU A 742 -5.54 9.64 18.65
CA GLU A 742 -5.93 10.28 19.91
C GLU A 742 -6.15 11.78 19.72
N VAL A 743 -7.21 12.29 20.33
CA VAL A 743 -7.51 13.72 20.41
C VAL A 743 -7.93 14.08 21.83
N ASP A 744 -7.31 15.14 22.34
CA ASP A 744 -7.54 15.69 23.66
C ASP A 744 -8.22 17.05 23.54
N PHE A 745 -9.30 17.21 24.32
CA PHE A 745 -10.10 18.42 24.39
C PHE A 745 -10.17 18.94 25.81
N SER A 746 -10.35 20.25 25.95
CA SER A 746 -10.71 20.91 27.20
C SER A 746 -11.70 22.05 26.97
N GLY A 747 -12.36 22.49 28.05
CA GLY A 747 -13.23 23.66 28.02
C GLY A 747 -14.47 23.50 27.13
N PHE A 748 -14.94 22.28 26.88
CA PHE A 748 -16.18 22.06 26.14
C PHE A 748 -17.36 22.70 26.88
N SER A 749 -18.11 23.56 26.19
CA SER A 749 -19.30 24.22 26.73
C SER A 749 -20.31 24.55 25.64
N THR A 750 -21.58 24.58 26.01
CA THR A 750 -22.71 25.02 25.17
C THR A 750 -23.75 25.68 26.08
N ASN A 751 -24.42 26.73 25.62
CA ASN A 751 -25.33 27.57 26.41
C ASN A 751 -26.80 27.35 26.11
#